data_AF-A0A2G7FKT7-F1
#
_entry.id   AF-A0A2G7FKT7-F1
#
_cell.length_a   1.000
_cell.length_b   1.000
_cell.length_c   1.000
_cell.angle_alpha   90.00
_cell.angle_beta   90.00
_cell.angle_gamma   90.00
#
_symmetry.space_group_name_H-M   'P 1'
#
loop_
_entity.id
_entity.type
_entity.pdbx_description
1 polymer ?
#
loop_
_entity_poly.entity_id
_entity_poly.type
_entity_poly.pdbx_seq_one_letter_code
_entity_poly.pdbx_strand_id
1 'polypeptide(L)'
;MDLLERCVYNPPAPPKRTREKPMKVLALGMSRSGTESLARTLRILGYDHVFHGFEMWESTPMLWRSWTMLGRRKWGNAGTADGKSDITREDFDNLFGHCEAITDQPGTLFAPELISAYPEAKVILNRRDVDTWYPSLCTVLRPITTGVFYNVLPWFNADLYWEAQYVRCCLKPFFHGSWERHGKWVYEQHSATIRGSVPSDRFLEWTVEDGWEPLCRFLEKDIPAEEFPNGNTVDNTLGAFNNNVDKCVASAVRNLTISVKLGFKDNMRLWKHDFRGRTLIMAITMASCQAFLLLGFDQGVMSGLVGADNRFGRDFNNPDSNMQGNITALYDIGCVIGSIVSYFIGERMGRRTMLMLGGFIMVIGTIILATSNTVAQLIVGRIVTGVGNGMNSSTAPVYQSECSPAAYRGTLLTLQGTVTILGVVIAYWMDYGTSFYESSFQWRFPLSFQAVFAVLLILQVIGLPETPRWLVQHDRHEEARAVVAAIEDRPLDDALVSKTILDIQVGLEEEQRGGPFRFMELLTWGEVQNLRRMLITISIELGQQFTGSNMINYYGPVMFQETMGMDRNMAMILGGCIQCTYLVGSAIPIFLMDRFGRRTLLIICSTGLCLCFVMVSILLSLNRMDCAYGATAFIFIFQIFYGVGWLPVPWFYPSEINTTRVRTRMSAIASGWNWMAVFAVVKITPIAFDNIKWKTFVIFAVLNAAFIPMVYFFYPETKGLELEDIPLLFTKGGITGGVYSSKGGRTVMPGQHAQETRVNEKVEGVVQQVEDVS
;
A
#
# COMPACT_ATOMS: atom_id res chain seq x y z
N MET A 1 14.44 -20.67 11.13
CA MET A 1 13.15 -21.32 11.42
C MET A 1 13.10 -21.85 12.84
N ASP A 2 14.07 -22.66 13.28
CA ASP A 2 14.11 -23.26 14.63
C ASP A 2 13.86 -22.29 15.81
N LEU A 3 14.42 -21.08 15.78
CA LEU A 3 14.19 -20.10 16.84
C LEU A 3 12.73 -19.63 16.91
N LEU A 4 12.10 -19.36 15.75
CA LEU A 4 10.70 -18.94 15.67
C LEU A 4 9.76 -20.05 16.13
N GLU A 5 10.04 -21.29 15.72
CA GLU A 5 9.24 -22.45 16.14
C GLU A 5 9.33 -22.70 17.66
N ARG A 6 10.48 -22.45 18.27
CA ARG A 6 10.67 -22.61 19.73
C ARG A 6 10.09 -21.47 20.55
N CYS A 7 10.20 -20.23 20.06
CA CYS A 7 9.86 -19.03 20.83
C CYS A 7 8.46 -18.49 20.55
N VAL A 8 7.95 -18.64 19.32
CA VAL A 8 6.72 -17.98 18.85
C VAL A 8 5.62 -18.99 18.54
N TYR A 9 5.96 -20.09 17.86
CA TYR A 9 5.00 -21.09 17.40
C TYR A 9 5.15 -22.43 18.14
N ASN A 10 5.33 -22.39 19.46
CA ASN A 10 5.47 -23.60 20.27
C ASN A 10 4.17 -23.90 21.04
N PRO A 11 3.11 -24.43 20.40
CA PRO A 11 1.94 -24.87 21.15
C PRO A 11 2.38 -25.97 22.14
N PRO A 12 1.73 -26.06 23.32
CA PRO A 12 1.99 -27.14 24.27
C PRO A 12 1.92 -28.49 23.55
N ALA A 13 2.84 -29.40 23.85
CA ALA A 13 2.72 -30.75 23.31
C ALA A 13 1.41 -31.37 23.83
N PRO A 14 0.62 -32.05 22.97
CA PRO A 14 -0.50 -32.83 23.48
C PRO A 14 0.03 -33.85 24.51
N PRO A 15 -0.72 -34.13 25.59
CA PRO A 15 -0.26 -35.07 26.60
C PRO A 15 0.03 -36.42 25.96
N LYS A 16 1.15 -37.05 26.36
CA LYS A 16 1.50 -38.40 25.88
C LYS A 16 0.33 -39.32 26.17
N ARG A 17 -0.22 -39.94 25.12
CA ARG A 17 -1.29 -40.91 25.27
C ARG A 17 -0.66 -42.29 25.39
N THR A 18 -1.01 -43.03 26.43
CA THR A 18 -0.67 -44.45 26.55
C THR A 18 -1.72 -45.28 25.82
N ARG A 19 -1.27 -46.27 25.03
CA ARG A 19 -2.19 -47.19 24.38
C ARG A 19 -2.75 -48.18 25.41
N GLU A 20 -4.05 -48.09 25.65
CA GLU A 20 -4.77 -49.02 26.54
C GLU A 20 -5.47 -50.15 25.76
N LYS A 21 -5.75 -49.92 24.47
CA LYS A 21 -6.44 -50.86 23.58
C LYS A 21 -5.65 -51.11 22.30
N PRO A 22 -5.62 -52.34 21.78
CA PRO A 22 -4.90 -52.65 20.55
C PRO A 22 -5.51 -51.91 19.35
N MET A 23 -4.66 -51.48 18.42
CA MET A 23 -5.11 -51.04 17.10
C MET A 23 -5.67 -52.27 16.36
N LYS A 24 -6.90 -52.18 15.86
CA LYS A 24 -7.63 -53.29 15.24
C LYS A 24 -7.83 -53.09 13.74
N VAL A 25 -8.01 -51.85 13.28
CA VAL A 25 -8.30 -51.55 11.86
C VAL A 25 -7.47 -50.39 11.34
N LEU A 26 -6.83 -50.58 10.18
CA LEU A 26 -6.15 -49.54 9.43
C LEU A 26 -6.91 -49.28 8.12
N ALA A 27 -7.67 -48.19 8.04
CA ALA A 27 -8.38 -47.79 6.83
C ALA A 27 -7.57 -46.76 6.03
N LEU A 28 -6.83 -47.23 5.03
CA LEU A 28 -5.74 -46.50 4.39
C LEU A 28 -6.13 -45.86 3.05
N GLY A 29 -7.41 -45.73 2.74
CA GLY A 29 -7.89 -44.99 1.56
C GLY A 29 -7.59 -43.48 1.63
N MET A 30 -7.48 -42.83 0.48
CA MET A 30 -7.23 -41.39 0.41
C MET A 30 -8.43 -40.57 0.88
N SER A 31 -8.17 -39.37 1.39
CA SER A 31 -9.24 -38.40 1.70
C SER A 31 -10.21 -38.25 0.53
N ARG A 32 -11.51 -38.12 0.82
CA ARG A 32 -12.61 -38.08 -0.17
C ARG A 32 -12.89 -39.42 -0.91
N SER A 33 -12.33 -40.56 -0.49
CA SER A 33 -12.66 -41.90 -1.03
C SER A 33 -13.74 -42.68 -0.26
N GLY A 34 -14.38 -42.06 0.74
CA GLY A 34 -15.35 -42.72 1.63
C GLY A 34 -14.91 -42.79 3.11
N THR A 35 -13.82 -42.10 3.46
CA THR A 35 -13.18 -42.13 4.79
C THR A 35 -14.12 -41.74 5.94
N GLU A 36 -14.95 -40.71 5.78
CA GLU A 36 -15.89 -40.29 6.82
C GLU A 36 -17.01 -41.31 7.04
N SER A 37 -17.58 -41.83 5.95
CA SER A 37 -18.57 -42.91 6.00
C SER A 37 -17.98 -44.12 6.75
N LEU A 38 -16.77 -44.54 6.38
CA LEU A 38 -16.09 -45.67 7.02
C LEU A 38 -15.81 -45.42 8.51
N ALA A 39 -15.39 -44.21 8.89
CA ALA A 39 -15.20 -43.86 10.31
C ALA A 39 -16.50 -44.01 11.11
N ARG A 40 -17.63 -43.54 10.57
CA ARG A 40 -18.95 -43.67 11.20
C ARG A 40 -19.38 -45.13 11.28
N THR A 41 -19.18 -45.90 10.22
CA THR A 41 -19.47 -47.33 10.18
C THR A 41 -18.72 -48.11 11.25
N LEU A 42 -17.41 -47.85 11.43
CA LEU A 42 -16.63 -48.49 12.49
C LEU A 42 -17.14 -48.14 13.89
N ARG A 43 -17.58 -46.89 14.14
CA ARG A 43 -18.19 -46.53 15.42
C ARG A 43 -19.49 -47.31 15.68
N ILE A 44 -20.34 -47.48 14.65
CA ILE A 44 -21.57 -48.28 14.74
C ILE A 44 -21.26 -49.75 15.05
N LEU A 45 -20.16 -50.30 14.51
CA LEU A 45 -19.70 -51.67 14.77
C LEU A 45 -19.05 -51.87 16.17
N GLY A 46 -19.09 -50.84 17.01
CA GLY A 46 -18.64 -50.88 18.40
C GLY A 46 -17.13 -50.67 18.59
N TYR A 47 -16.45 -50.02 17.64
CA TYR A 47 -15.08 -49.55 17.85
C TYR A 47 -15.12 -48.25 18.67
N ASP A 48 -14.50 -48.27 19.85
CA ASP A 48 -14.62 -47.22 20.85
C ASP A 48 -14.14 -45.85 20.35
N HIS A 49 -12.91 -45.77 19.86
CA HIS A 49 -12.36 -44.57 19.27
C HIS A 49 -11.80 -44.84 17.87
N VAL A 50 -12.27 -44.05 16.90
CA VAL A 50 -11.90 -44.13 15.48
C VAL A 50 -11.36 -42.78 15.05
N PHE A 51 -10.05 -42.70 14.85
CA PHE A 51 -9.33 -41.50 14.45
C PHE A 51 -9.64 -41.16 12.99
N HIS A 52 -10.30 -40.04 12.76
CA HIS A 52 -10.52 -39.46 11.43
C HIS A 52 -9.67 -38.19 11.24
N GLY A 53 -9.34 -37.82 10.00
CA GLY A 53 -8.56 -36.62 9.71
C GLY A 53 -9.14 -35.32 10.29
N PHE A 54 -10.46 -35.29 10.52
CA PHE A 54 -11.15 -34.17 11.17
C PHE A 54 -10.66 -33.87 12.59
N GLU A 55 -10.18 -34.88 13.32
CA GLU A 55 -9.64 -34.71 14.67
C GLU A 55 -8.38 -33.85 14.70
N MET A 56 -7.69 -33.68 13.57
CA MET A 56 -6.57 -32.73 13.46
C MET A 56 -7.04 -31.28 13.63
N TRP A 57 -8.26 -30.96 13.20
CA TRP A 57 -8.87 -29.62 13.37
C TRP A 57 -9.70 -29.50 14.67
N GLU A 58 -10.14 -30.61 15.27
CA GLU A 58 -10.96 -30.60 16.48
C GLU A 58 -10.13 -30.66 17.78
N SER A 59 -8.86 -31.06 17.70
CA SER A 59 -7.95 -31.13 18.85
C SER A 59 -7.52 -29.75 19.34
N THR A 60 -7.32 -29.61 20.66
CA THR A 60 -6.76 -28.38 21.28
C THR A 60 -5.68 -28.73 22.32
N PRO A 61 -4.42 -28.30 22.14
CA PRO A 61 -3.87 -27.69 20.93
C PRO A 61 -3.96 -28.66 19.73
N MET A 62 -4.03 -28.12 18.51
CA MET A 62 -4.24 -28.93 17.32
C MET A 62 -3.05 -29.88 17.08
N LEU A 63 -3.33 -31.08 16.58
CA LEU A 63 -2.33 -32.15 16.37
C LEU A 63 -1.37 -31.89 15.19
N TRP A 64 -1.53 -30.79 14.45
CA TRP A 64 -0.71 -30.44 13.27
C TRP A 64 0.79 -30.54 13.51
N ARG A 65 1.25 -30.03 14.65
CA ARG A 65 2.67 -30.02 15.00
C ARG A 65 3.23 -31.45 15.07
N SER A 66 2.57 -32.33 15.80
CA SER A 66 3.05 -33.69 16.03
C SER A 66 3.13 -34.48 14.72
N TRP A 67 2.13 -34.34 13.86
CA TRP A 67 2.12 -34.95 12.53
C TRP A 67 3.20 -34.38 11.60
N THR A 68 3.41 -33.06 11.64
CA THR A 68 4.47 -32.38 10.89
C THR A 68 5.85 -32.92 11.27
N MET A 69 6.10 -33.16 12.56
CA MET A 69 7.38 -33.68 13.03
C MET A 69 7.66 -35.09 12.49
N LEU A 70 6.65 -35.97 12.42
CA LEU A 70 6.78 -37.27 11.77
C LEU A 70 7.03 -37.15 10.27
N GLY A 71 6.33 -36.24 9.59
CA GLY A 71 6.57 -36.00 8.16
C GLY A 71 7.99 -35.50 7.88
N ARG A 72 8.53 -34.61 8.73
CA ARG A 72 9.90 -34.13 8.57
C ARG A 72 10.94 -35.26 8.68
N ARG A 73 10.72 -36.24 9.56
CA ARG A 73 11.56 -37.45 9.67
C ARG A 73 11.44 -38.35 8.45
N LYS A 74 10.21 -38.61 7.99
CA LYS A 74 9.91 -39.49 6.85
C LYS A 74 10.52 -39.02 5.53
N TRP A 75 10.36 -37.73 5.21
CA TRP A 75 10.78 -37.14 3.93
C TRP A 75 12.09 -36.34 4.02
N GLY A 76 12.96 -36.61 4.99
CA GLY A 76 14.29 -35.99 5.06
C GLY A 76 14.33 -34.50 5.39
N ASN A 77 13.18 -33.85 5.57
CA ASN A 77 13.08 -32.40 5.87
C ASN A 77 13.69 -32.01 7.24
N ALA A 78 14.05 -32.99 8.08
CA ALA A 78 14.78 -32.80 9.35
C ALA A 78 16.31 -33.03 9.23
N GLY A 79 16.85 -33.28 8.03
CA GLY A 79 18.25 -33.67 7.84
C GLY A 79 18.52 -35.18 7.99
N THR A 80 17.47 -36.00 8.02
CA THR A 80 17.54 -37.45 7.91
C THR A 80 17.74 -37.86 6.45
N ALA A 81 18.46 -38.96 6.19
CA ALA A 81 18.60 -39.47 4.82
C ALA A 81 17.24 -39.92 4.27
N ASP A 82 16.90 -39.49 3.06
CA ASP A 82 15.64 -39.85 2.39
C ASP A 82 15.41 -41.37 2.43
N GLY A 83 14.22 -41.78 2.87
CA GLY A 83 13.78 -43.18 2.81
C GLY A 83 14.17 -44.08 4.00
N LYS A 84 14.83 -43.58 5.05
CA LYS A 84 14.96 -44.29 6.34
C LYS A 84 14.02 -43.68 7.37
N SER A 85 12.75 -44.08 7.38
CA SER A 85 11.82 -43.68 8.44
C SER A 85 12.18 -44.43 9.73
N ASP A 86 12.74 -43.72 10.70
CA ASP A 86 12.95 -44.19 12.07
C ASP A 86 11.65 -44.14 12.91
N ILE A 87 10.49 -44.04 12.25
CA ILE A 87 9.17 -43.93 12.85
C ILE A 87 8.79 -45.28 13.45
N THR A 88 8.48 -45.27 14.73
CA THR A 88 8.20 -46.48 15.53
C THR A 88 6.73 -46.63 15.87
N ARG A 89 6.33 -47.81 16.37
CA ARG A 89 5.00 -48.01 16.98
C ARG A 89 4.76 -47.02 18.13
N GLU A 90 5.78 -46.71 18.93
CA GLU A 90 5.66 -45.77 20.06
C GLU A 90 5.31 -44.34 19.59
N ASP A 91 5.87 -43.90 18.46
CA ASP A 91 5.53 -42.61 17.85
C ASP A 91 4.03 -42.51 17.53
N PHE A 92 3.45 -43.59 16.96
CA PHE A 92 2.02 -43.67 16.66
C PHE A 92 1.17 -43.83 17.93
N ASP A 93 1.61 -44.63 18.91
CA ASP A 93 0.89 -44.81 20.16
C ASP A 93 0.77 -43.50 20.95
N ASN A 94 1.81 -42.66 20.93
CA ASN A 94 1.78 -41.33 21.52
C ASN A 94 0.74 -40.40 20.88
N LEU A 95 0.44 -40.57 19.59
CA LEU A 95 -0.59 -39.82 18.86
C LEU A 95 -2.00 -40.38 19.09
N PHE A 96 -2.14 -41.71 19.04
CA PHE A 96 -3.43 -42.38 18.96
C PHE A 96 -3.99 -42.85 20.30
N GLY A 97 -3.14 -43.16 21.29
CA GLY A 97 -3.61 -43.68 22.58
C GLY A 97 -4.50 -44.91 22.44
N HIS A 98 -5.71 -44.84 23.00
CA HIS A 98 -6.71 -45.92 23.01
C HIS A 98 -7.47 -46.11 21.68
N CYS A 99 -7.08 -45.40 20.61
CA CYS A 99 -7.69 -45.53 19.29
C CYS A 99 -7.62 -46.97 18.75
N GLU A 100 -8.76 -47.53 18.36
CA GLU A 100 -8.88 -48.89 17.82
C GLU A 100 -8.85 -48.90 16.28
N ALA A 101 -9.10 -47.77 15.62
CA ALA A 101 -9.04 -47.67 14.17
C ALA A 101 -8.66 -46.28 13.65
N ILE A 102 -7.92 -46.20 12.54
CA ILE A 102 -7.57 -44.94 11.87
C ILE A 102 -8.09 -44.91 10.43
N THR A 103 -8.54 -43.73 9.98
CA THR A 103 -8.79 -43.45 8.57
C THR A 103 -8.39 -42.02 8.15
N ASP A 104 -8.47 -41.73 6.84
CA ASP A 104 -8.18 -40.45 6.19
C ASP A 104 -6.68 -40.09 6.12
N GLN A 105 -6.35 -38.83 5.79
CA GLN A 105 -5.01 -38.38 5.39
C GLN A 105 -3.84 -38.90 6.23
N PRO A 106 -3.84 -38.86 7.58
CA PRO A 106 -2.70 -39.35 8.34
C PRO A 106 -2.50 -40.86 8.19
N GLY A 107 -3.59 -41.62 8.03
CA GLY A 107 -3.54 -43.03 7.69
C GLY A 107 -2.93 -43.25 6.31
N THR A 108 -3.37 -42.49 5.31
CA THR A 108 -2.83 -42.55 3.94
C THR A 108 -1.34 -42.22 3.88
N LEU A 109 -0.93 -41.10 4.48
CA LEU A 109 0.42 -40.54 4.37
C LEU A 109 1.48 -41.42 5.03
N PHE A 110 1.11 -42.17 6.06
CA PHE A 110 2.00 -43.04 6.83
C PHE A 110 1.65 -44.52 6.70
N ALA A 111 0.98 -44.90 5.60
CA ALA A 111 0.42 -46.24 5.44
C ALA A 111 1.46 -47.38 5.56
N PRO A 112 2.65 -47.32 4.90
CA PRO A 112 3.67 -48.37 5.06
C PRO A 112 4.16 -48.51 6.51
N GLU A 113 4.38 -47.38 7.18
CA GLU A 113 4.84 -47.35 8.57
C GLU A 113 3.77 -47.86 9.53
N LEU A 114 2.49 -47.55 9.29
CA LEU A 114 1.36 -48.04 10.08
C LEU A 114 1.15 -49.56 9.90
N ILE A 115 1.26 -50.08 8.68
CA ILE A 115 1.15 -51.53 8.42
C ILE A 115 2.26 -52.28 9.15
N SER A 116 3.50 -51.77 9.07
CA SER A 116 4.65 -52.35 9.77
C SER A 116 4.51 -52.24 11.29
N ALA A 117 4.02 -51.09 11.79
CA ALA A 117 3.82 -50.87 13.21
C ALA A 117 2.72 -51.76 13.79
N TYR A 118 1.64 -52.05 13.06
CA TYR A 118 0.49 -52.83 13.54
C TYR A 118 0.18 -54.04 12.63
N PRO A 119 1.03 -55.08 12.64
CA PRO A 119 0.87 -56.26 11.77
C PRO A 119 -0.38 -57.09 12.07
N GLU A 120 -1.00 -56.91 13.25
CA GLU A 120 -2.21 -57.61 13.67
C GLU A 120 -3.51 -56.91 13.23
N ALA A 121 -3.45 -55.62 12.84
CA ALA A 121 -4.65 -54.80 12.61
C ALA A 121 -5.19 -54.94 11.18
N LYS A 122 -6.43 -55.40 10.97
CA LYS A 122 -7.02 -55.59 9.64
C LYS A 122 -6.92 -54.33 8.79
N VAL A 123 -6.56 -54.46 7.51
CA VAL A 123 -6.35 -53.33 6.60
C VAL A 123 -7.49 -53.21 5.61
N ILE A 124 -8.05 -52.01 5.49
CA ILE A 124 -9.10 -51.67 4.53
C ILE A 124 -8.56 -50.61 3.57
N LEU A 125 -8.61 -50.88 2.27
CA LEU A 125 -8.34 -49.89 1.23
C LEU A 125 -9.67 -49.42 0.63
N ASN A 126 -10.10 -48.24 1.07
CA ASN A 126 -11.30 -47.59 0.58
C ASN A 126 -11.06 -46.94 -0.79
N ARG A 127 -11.77 -47.45 -1.79
CA ARG A 127 -11.61 -47.18 -3.22
C ARG A 127 -12.75 -46.30 -3.74
N ARG A 128 -12.37 -45.31 -4.54
CA ARG A 128 -13.23 -44.50 -5.41
C ARG A 128 -12.62 -44.43 -6.82
N ASP A 129 -13.46 -44.26 -7.82
CA ASP A 129 -12.99 -43.97 -9.18
C ASP A 129 -12.09 -42.72 -9.20
N VAL A 130 -10.92 -42.82 -9.84
CA VAL A 130 -9.87 -41.80 -9.79
C VAL A 130 -10.30 -40.51 -10.50
N ASP A 131 -11.06 -40.63 -11.58
CA ASP A 131 -11.51 -39.50 -12.40
C ASP A 131 -12.60 -38.67 -11.70
N THR A 132 -13.44 -39.31 -10.89
CA THR A 132 -14.41 -38.61 -10.02
C THR A 132 -13.81 -38.14 -8.70
N TRP A 133 -12.84 -38.86 -8.15
CA TRP A 133 -12.16 -38.50 -6.90
C TRP A 133 -11.29 -37.24 -7.06
N TYR A 134 -10.54 -37.14 -8.15
CA TYR A 134 -9.52 -36.11 -8.34
C TYR A 134 -10.08 -34.66 -8.30
N PRO A 135 -11.13 -34.30 -9.06
CA PRO A 135 -11.74 -32.97 -8.98
C PRO A 135 -12.30 -32.64 -7.58
N SER A 136 -12.85 -33.65 -6.90
CA SER A 136 -13.37 -33.53 -5.53
C SER A 136 -12.23 -33.20 -4.54
N LEU A 137 -11.06 -33.84 -4.67
CA LEU A 137 -9.89 -33.52 -3.85
C LEU A 137 -9.38 -32.08 -4.13
N CYS A 138 -9.22 -31.71 -5.41
CA CYS A 138 -8.72 -30.38 -5.79
C CYS A 138 -9.58 -29.24 -5.24
N THR A 139 -10.90 -29.42 -5.20
CA THR A 139 -11.85 -28.44 -4.66
C THR A 139 -11.58 -28.15 -3.17
N VAL A 140 -11.24 -29.18 -2.39
CA VAL A 140 -10.96 -29.04 -0.95
C VAL A 140 -9.55 -28.51 -0.69
N LEU A 141 -8.53 -28.97 -1.44
CA LEU A 141 -7.13 -28.59 -1.17
C LEU A 141 -6.76 -27.18 -1.66
N ARG A 142 -7.39 -26.66 -2.72
CA ARG A 142 -6.99 -25.38 -3.33
C ARG A 142 -7.13 -24.18 -2.37
N PRO A 143 -8.26 -23.98 -1.64
CA PRO A 143 -8.39 -22.90 -0.68
C PRO A 143 -7.36 -22.95 0.45
N ILE A 144 -7.02 -24.17 0.89
CA ILE A 144 -6.14 -24.44 2.03
C ILE A 144 -4.67 -24.16 1.70
N THR A 145 -4.31 -24.03 0.41
CA THR A 145 -2.91 -24.03 -0.03
C THR A 145 -2.49 -22.85 -0.91
N THR A 146 -3.43 -22.07 -1.45
CA THR A 146 -3.11 -21.00 -2.44
C THR A 146 -3.59 -19.60 -2.07
N GLY A 147 -4.38 -19.45 -0.99
CA GLY A 147 -4.96 -18.16 -0.59
C GLY A 147 -4.09 -17.31 0.35
N VAL A 148 -4.50 -16.05 0.57
CA VAL A 148 -3.95 -15.16 1.61
C VAL A 148 -4.00 -15.81 3.00
N PHE A 149 -5.04 -16.61 3.24
CA PHE A 149 -5.21 -17.47 4.41
C PHE A 149 -3.98 -18.35 4.68
N TYR A 150 -3.35 -18.92 3.66
CA TYR A 150 -2.20 -19.83 3.81
C TYR A 150 -0.85 -19.11 3.89
N ASN A 151 -0.72 -17.94 3.25
CA ASN A 151 0.58 -17.25 3.16
C ASN A 151 0.81 -16.20 4.25
N VAL A 152 -0.26 -15.61 4.80
CA VAL A 152 -0.17 -14.45 5.70
C VAL A 152 -0.64 -14.79 7.12
N LEU A 153 -1.83 -15.36 7.28
CA LEU A 153 -2.40 -15.63 8.61
C LEU A 153 -1.59 -16.57 9.50
N PRO A 154 -0.84 -17.56 8.97
CA PRO A 154 -0.01 -18.44 9.80
C PRO A 154 1.09 -17.69 10.57
N TRP A 155 1.47 -16.49 10.13
CA TRP A 155 2.42 -15.64 10.85
C TRP A 155 1.85 -15.04 12.15
N PHE A 156 0.54 -15.16 12.36
CA PHE A 156 -0.17 -14.54 13.49
C PHE A 156 -0.91 -15.54 14.37
N ASN A 157 -0.83 -16.85 14.07
CA ASN A 157 -1.44 -17.91 14.86
C ASN A 157 -0.62 -19.21 14.75
N ALA A 158 -0.30 -19.83 15.89
CA ALA A 158 0.56 -21.01 15.96
C ALA A 158 -0.06 -22.28 15.36
N ASP A 159 -1.37 -22.49 15.52
CA ASP A 159 -2.04 -23.67 14.94
C ASP A 159 -2.06 -23.59 13.41
N LEU A 160 -2.39 -22.41 12.85
CA LEU A 160 -2.31 -22.15 11.40
C LEU A 160 -0.87 -22.27 10.86
N TYR A 161 0.13 -21.86 11.65
CA TYR A 161 1.54 -22.09 11.32
C TYR A 161 1.83 -23.58 11.14
N TRP A 162 1.44 -24.42 12.10
CA TRP A 162 1.70 -25.85 12.02
C TRP A 162 0.87 -26.56 10.96
N GLU A 163 -0.37 -26.11 10.68
CA GLU A 163 -1.15 -26.59 9.55
C GLU A 163 -0.40 -26.30 8.22
N ALA A 164 0.10 -25.08 8.05
CA ALA A 164 0.88 -24.73 6.88
C ALA A 164 2.19 -25.54 6.77
N GLN A 165 2.84 -25.85 7.90
CA GLN A 165 4.00 -26.73 7.91
C GLN A 165 3.64 -28.18 7.57
N TYR A 166 2.49 -28.69 8.02
CA TYR A 166 2.02 -30.02 7.66
C TYR A 166 1.84 -30.17 6.15
N VAL A 167 1.23 -29.16 5.50
CA VAL A 167 1.11 -29.12 4.04
C VAL A 167 2.50 -29.16 3.37
N ARG A 168 3.45 -28.35 3.85
CA ARG A 168 4.80 -28.26 3.27
C ARG A 168 5.65 -29.50 3.49
N CYS A 169 5.55 -30.11 4.67
CA CYS A 169 6.43 -31.18 5.11
C CYS A 169 5.85 -32.58 4.90
N CYS A 170 4.53 -32.71 4.69
CA CYS A 170 3.86 -33.99 4.52
C CYS A 170 3.16 -34.08 3.15
N LEU A 171 2.16 -33.22 2.91
CA LEU A 171 1.34 -33.32 1.69
C LEU A 171 2.12 -33.03 0.42
N LYS A 172 2.92 -31.95 0.41
CA LYS A 172 3.68 -31.57 -0.78
C LYS A 172 4.71 -32.65 -1.17
N PRO A 173 5.52 -33.22 -0.25
CA PRO A 173 6.37 -34.37 -0.56
C PRO A 173 5.60 -35.59 -1.03
N PHE A 174 4.48 -35.95 -0.38
CA PHE A 174 3.65 -37.08 -0.79
C PHE A 174 3.12 -36.95 -2.23
N PHE A 175 2.77 -35.73 -2.65
CA PHE A 175 2.34 -35.44 -4.02
C PHE A 175 3.48 -35.03 -4.97
N HIS A 176 4.74 -35.32 -4.62
CA HIS A 176 5.91 -34.99 -5.43
C HIS A 176 5.95 -33.53 -5.90
N GLY A 177 5.59 -32.62 -5.00
CA GLY A 177 5.60 -31.17 -5.21
C GLY A 177 4.31 -30.57 -5.76
N SER A 178 3.45 -31.35 -6.44
CA SER A 178 2.21 -30.85 -7.04
C SER A 178 1.16 -31.96 -7.18
N TRP A 179 0.09 -31.87 -6.39
CA TRP A 179 -1.07 -32.76 -6.54
C TRP A 179 -1.86 -32.47 -7.82
N GLU A 180 -1.79 -31.26 -8.39
CA GLU A 180 -2.44 -30.92 -9.66
C GLU A 180 -1.84 -31.69 -10.85
N ARG A 181 -0.55 -32.04 -10.75
CA ARG A 181 0.15 -32.81 -11.78
C ARG A 181 0.18 -34.29 -11.46
N HIS A 182 0.39 -34.65 -10.20
CA HIS A 182 0.68 -36.02 -9.80
C HIS A 182 -0.47 -36.71 -9.05
N GLY A 183 -1.56 -36.00 -8.71
CA GLY A 183 -2.59 -36.51 -7.79
C GLY A 183 -3.21 -37.84 -8.21
N LYS A 184 -3.57 -38.00 -9.48
CA LYS A 184 -4.11 -39.27 -10.01
C LYS A 184 -3.10 -40.41 -9.95
N TRP A 185 -1.86 -40.14 -10.36
CA TRP A 185 -0.77 -41.12 -10.33
C TRP A 185 -0.44 -41.56 -8.90
N VAL A 186 -0.36 -40.62 -7.94
CA VAL A 186 -0.13 -40.93 -6.53
C VAL A 186 -1.28 -41.76 -5.94
N TYR A 187 -2.52 -41.51 -6.36
CA TYR A 187 -3.69 -42.31 -5.95
C TYR A 187 -3.57 -43.78 -6.38
N GLU A 188 -3.23 -44.02 -7.65
CA GLU A 188 -3.03 -45.36 -8.18
C GLU A 188 -1.84 -46.06 -7.56
N GLN A 189 -0.71 -45.35 -7.41
CA GLN A 189 0.50 -45.89 -6.81
C GLN A 189 0.28 -46.27 -5.35
N HIS A 190 -0.35 -45.41 -4.56
CA HIS A 190 -0.69 -45.70 -3.17
C HIS A 190 -1.54 -46.96 -3.06
N SER A 191 -2.59 -47.07 -3.88
CA SER A 191 -3.46 -48.24 -3.91
C SER A 191 -2.69 -49.52 -4.25
N ALA A 192 -1.79 -49.47 -5.23
CA ALA A 192 -0.93 -50.59 -5.59
C ALA A 192 0.03 -50.97 -4.46
N THR A 193 0.62 -49.99 -3.76
CA THR A 193 1.49 -50.24 -2.61
C THR A 193 0.77 -50.98 -1.50
N ILE A 194 -0.47 -50.60 -1.15
CA ILE A 194 -1.22 -51.31 -0.10
C ILE A 194 -1.54 -52.74 -0.51
N ARG A 195 -2.02 -52.97 -1.75
CA ARG A 195 -2.29 -54.32 -2.26
C ARG A 195 -1.06 -55.24 -2.21
N GLY A 196 0.12 -54.69 -2.48
CA GLY A 196 1.37 -55.46 -2.46
C GLY A 196 1.95 -55.67 -1.05
N SER A 197 1.55 -54.87 -0.06
CA SER A 197 2.18 -54.84 1.26
C SER A 197 1.40 -55.63 2.32
N VAL A 198 0.17 -56.06 2.04
CA VAL A 198 -0.72 -56.68 3.03
C VAL A 198 -1.19 -58.06 2.55
N PRO A 199 -1.02 -59.13 3.36
CA PRO A 199 -1.58 -60.44 3.09
C PRO A 199 -3.11 -60.45 2.93
N SER A 200 -3.64 -61.31 2.07
CA SER A 200 -5.07 -61.33 1.70
C SER A 200 -6.02 -61.72 2.83
N ASP A 201 -5.54 -62.44 3.85
CA ASP A 201 -6.32 -62.83 5.04
C ASP A 201 -6.65 -61.64 5.97
N ARG A 202 -5.89 -60.56 5.88
CA ARG A 202 -6.07 -59.32 6.67
C ARG A 202 -6.26 -58.08 5.79
N PHE A 203 -6.62 -58.24 4.52
CA PHE A 203 -6.81 -57.15 3.57
C PHE A 203 -8.21 -57.17 2.96
N LEU A 204 -8.86 -55.99 2.91
CA LEU A 204 -10.13 -55.77 2.22
C LEU A 204 -10.02 -54.52 1.34
N GLU A 205 -10.31 -54.65 0.04
CA GLU A 205 -10.58 -53.51 -0.83
C GLU A 205 -12.10 -53.28 -0.86
N TRP A 206 -12.55 -52.06 -0.56
CA TRP A 206 -13.96 -51.77 -0.28
C TRP A 206 -14.36 -50.39 -0.82
N THR A 207 -15.60 -50.24 -1.26
CA THR A 207 -16.20 -48.95 -1.65
C THR A 207 -17.50 -48.69 -0.88
N VAL A 208 -17.93 -47.44 -0.80
CA VAL A 208 -19.17 -47.08 -0.06
C VAL A 208 -20.39 -47.81 -0.65
N GLU A 209 -20.38 -48.07 -1.96
CA GLU A 209 -21.42 -48.80 -2.68
C GLU A 209 -21.50 -50.29 -2.30
N ASP A 210 -20.41 -50.88 -1.77
CA ASP A 210 -20.39 -52.27 -1.32
C ASP A 210 -21.21 -52.48 -0.02
N GLY A 211 -21.51 -51.41 0.71
CA GLY A 211 -22.38 -51.44 1.89
C GLY A 211 -21.86 -52.26 3.07
N TRP A 212 -22.79 -52.79 3.88
CA TRP A 212 -22.48 -53.47 5.15
C TRP A 212 -21.86 -54.87 4.97
N GLU A 213 -22.34 -55.67 4.02
CA GLU A 213 -22.11 -57.12 4.02
C GLU A 213 -20.63 -57.51 3.87
N PRO A 214 -19.85 -56.99 2.90
CA PRO A 214 -18.44 -57.35 2.76
C PRO A 214 -17.59 -56.88 3.94
N LEU A 215 -17.93 -55.70 4.48
CA LEU A 215 -17.23 -55.08 5.60
C LEU A 215 -17.46 -55.84 6.91
N CYS A 216 -18.71 -56.14 7.25
CA CYS A 216 -19.07 -56.90 8.46
C CYS A 216 -18.49 -58.32 8.42
N ARG A 217 -18.54 -58.98 7.26
CA ARG A 217 -17.92 -60.31 7.08
C ARG A 217 -16.41 -60.25 7.35
N PHE A 218 -15.72 -59.28 6.77
CA PHE A 218 -14.27 -59.13 6.94
C PHE A 218 -13.90 -58.76 8.38
N LEU A 219 -14.68 -57.92 9.06
CA LEU A 219 -14.42 -57.49 10.43
C LEU A 219 -14.93 -58.47 11.49
N GLU A 220 -15.61 -59.56 11.09
CA GLU A 220 -16.25 -60.54 11.98
C GLU A 220 -17.27 -59.88 12.92
N LYS A 221 -18.19 -59.11 12.33
CA LYS A 221 -19.25 -58.38 13.02
C LYS A 221 -20.62 -58.71 12.42
N ASP A 222 -21.65 -58.59 13.24
CA ASP A 222 -23.03 -58.69 12.77
C ASP A 222 -23.40 -57.46 11.91
N ILE A 223 -24.29 -57.65 10.93
CA ILE A 223 -24.82 -56.57 10.10
C ILE A 223 -25.82 -55.75 10.93
N PRO A 224 -25.58 -54.44 11.14
CA PRO A 224 -26.52 -53.59 11.88
C PRO A 224 -27.85 -53.43 11.15
N ALA A 225 -28.92 -53.13 11.90
CA ALA A 225 -30.24 -52.84 11.33
C ALA A 225 -30.36 -51.42 10.74
N GLU A 226 -29.36 -50.56 10.94
CA GLU A 226 -29.32 -49.18 10.46
C GLU A 226 -28.89 -49.10 8.98
N GLU A 227 -29.38 -48.07 8.28
CA GLU A 227 -28.93 -47.78 6.92
C GLU A 227 -27.43 -47.42 6.88
N PHE A 228 -26.75 -47.78 5.80
CA PHE A 228 -25.32 -47.50 5.67
C PHE A 228 -25.05 -45.98 5.68
N PRO A 229 -24.15 -45.47 6.54
CA PRO A 229 -23.94 -44.04 6.66
C PRO A 229 -23.27 -43.44 5.40
N ASN A 230 -23.84 -42.36 4.88
CA ASN A 230 -23.23 -41.55 3.81
C ASN A 230 -22.83 -40.16 4.35
N GLY A 231 -21.55 -39.97 4.67
CA GLY A 231 -21.03 -38.72 5.25
C GLY A 231 -20.35 -37.77 4.25
N ASN A 232 -19.96 -38.28 3.08
CA ASN A 232 -18.88 -37.69 2.28
C ASN A 232 -19.32 -36.59 1.28
N THR A 233 -20.23 -35.69 1.65
CA THR A 233 -20.61 -34.54 0.80
C THR A 233 -19.53 -33.44 0.86
N VAL A 234 -19.45 -32.59 -0.18
CA VAL A 234 -18.50 -31.46 -0.19
C VAL A 234 -18.87 -30.45 0.91
N ASP A 235 -20.17 -30.23 1.11
CA ASP A 235 -20.68 -29.25 2.07
C ASP A 235 -20.37 -29.63 3.53
N ASN A 236 -20.45 -30.92 3.89
CA ASN A 236 -20.09 -31.38 5.24
C ASN A 236 -18.60 -31.17 5.51
N THR A 237 -17.73 -31.49 4.55
CA THR A 237 -16.28 -31.30 4.67
C THR A 237 -15.92 -29.82 4.80
N LEU A 238 -16.53 -28.94 3.99
CA LEU A 238 -16.32 -27.49 4.07
C LEU A 238 -16.91 -26.89 5.36
N GLY A 239 -18.06 -27.38 5.82
CA GLY A 239 -18.69 -26.94 7.07
C GLY A 239 -17.85 -27.27 8.30
N ALA A 240 -17.29 -28.49 8.36
CA ALA A 240 -16.38 -28.90 9.43
C ALA A 240 -15.08 -28.08 9.42
N PHE A 241 -14.54 -27.81 8.21
CA PHE A 241 -13.38 -26.93 8.03
C PHE A 241 -13.66 -25.52 8.58
N ASN A 242 -14.76 -24.88 8.17
CA ASN A 242 -15.07 -23.50 8.57
C ASN A 242 -15.25 -23.36 10.09
N ASN A 243 -15.95 -24.27 10.76
CA ASN A 243 -16.31 -24.12 12.19
C ASN A 243 -15.10 -24.00 13.16
N ASN A 244 -13.98 -24.65 12.87
CA ASN A 244 -12.78 -24.61 13.72
C ASN A 244 -11.68 -23.72 13.16
N VAL A 245 -11.56 -23.63 11.82
CA VAL A 245 -10.60 -22.72 11.18
C VAL A 245 -11.02 -21.27 11.39
N ASP A 246 -12.31 -20.93 11.39
CA ASP A 246 -12.79 -19.57 11.61
C ASP A 246 -12.36 -18.99 12.97
N LYS A 247 -12.26 -19.83 14.01
CA LYS A 247 -11.76 -19.40 15.33
C LYS A 247 -10.26 -19.06 15.28
N CYS A 248 -9.49 -19.85 14.54
CA CYS A 248 -8.07 -19.62 14.32
C CYS A 248 -7.83 -18.40 13.43
N VAL A 249 -8.62 -18.22 12.38
CA VAL A 249 -8.66 -17.01 11.52
C VAL A 249 -8.99 -15.78 12.35
N ALA A 250 -10.06 -15.81 13.13
CA ALA A 250 -10.47 -14.69 13.97
C ALA A 250 -9.37 -14.32 14.97
N SER A 251 -8.71 -15.32 15.57
CA SER A 251 -7.57 -15.12 16.45
C SER A 251 -6.35 -14.57 15.71
N ALA A 252 -6.04 -15.05 14.50
CA ALA A 252 -4.95 -14.56 13.67
C ALA A 252 -5.18 -13.11 13.23
N VAL A 253 -6.40 -12.77 12.80
CA VAL A 253 -6.80 -11.39 12.43
C VAL A 253 -6.73 -10.48 13.66
N ARG A 254 -7.20 -10.95 14.83
CA ARG A 254 -7.07 -10.22 16.09
C ARG A 254 -5.59 -9.99 16.44
N ASN A 255 -4.76 -11.03 16.37
CA ASN A 255 -3.33 -10.94 16.68
C ASN A 255 -2.59 -10.04 15.68
N LEU A 256 -2.89 -10.12 14.38
CA LEU A 256 -2.42 -9.18 13.37
C LEU A 256 -2.81 -7.75 13.75
N THR A 257 -4.07 -7.51 14.10
CA THR A 257 -4.56 -6.19 14.50
C THR A 257 -3.87 -5.70 15.78
N ILE A 258 -3.62 -6.58 16.74
CA ILE A 258 -2.88 -6.27 17.98
C ILE A 258 -1.42 -5.98 17.66
N SER A 259 -0.74 -6.78 16.84
CA SER A 259 0.65 -6.54 16.43
C SER A 259 0.80 -5.22 15.69
N VAL A 260 -0.17 -4.88 14.83
CA VAL A 260 -0.26 -3.55 14.20
C VAL A 260 -0.48 -2.46 15.26
N LYS A 261 -1.45 -2.63 16.17
CA LYS A 261 -1.74 -1.66 17.24
C LYS A 261 -0.59 -1.48 18.24
N LEU A 262 0.07 -2.54 18.70
CA LEU A 262 1.23 -2.52 19.60
C LEU A 262 2.43 -1.92 18.88
N GLY A 263 2.64 -2.28 17.62
CA GLY A 263 3.60 -1.64 16.73
C GLY A 263 3.34 -0.15 16.55
N PHE A 264 2.14 0.36 16.84
CA PHE A 264 1.82 1.79 16.87
C PHE A 264 1.80 2.41 18.28
N LYS A 265 1.51 1.64 19.33
CA LYS A 265 1.33 2.13 20.71
C LYS A 265 2.63 2.22 21.50
N ASP A 266 3.57 1.29 21.26
CA ASP A 266 4.90 1.29 21.91
C ASP A 266 5.94 2.15 21.14
N ASN A 267 5.54 2.80 20.04
CA ASN A 267 6.38 3.71 19.26
C ASN A 267 6.82 4.99 20.00
N MET A 268 6.37 5.17 21.25
CA MET A 268 6.66 6.31 22.12
C MET A 268 8.14 6.43 22.56
N ARG A 269 9.03 5.48 22.24
CA ARG A 269 10.46 5.54 22.66
C ARG A 269 11.50 5.10 21.61
N LEU A 270 11.13 5.00 20.32
CA LEU A 270 12.01 4.43 19.28
C LEU A 270 13.05 5.39 18.70
N TRP A 271 12.92 6.71 18.89
CA TRP A 271 13.92 7.67 18.45
C TRP A 271 15.06 7.78 19.49
N LYS A 272 15.85 6.70 19.61
CA LYS A 272 17.09 6.67 20.43
C LYS A 272 18.29 6.34 19.54
N HIS A 273 18.54 7.21 18.57
CA HIS A 273 19.80 7.26 17.84
C HIS A 273 20.54 8.55 18.21
N ASP A 274 21.84 8.63 17.93
CA ASP A 274 22.64 9.82 18.25
C ASP A 274 22.66 10.89 17.14
N PHE A 275 21.82 10.79 16.08
CA PHE A 275 21.78 11.84 15.06
C PHE A 275 21.28 13.16 15.62
N ARG A 276 22.09 14.21 15.40
CA ARG A 276 21.81 15.60 15.78
C ARG A 276 22.20 16.54 14.65
N GLY A 277 21.75 17.79 14.74
CA GLY A 277 22.05 18.86 13.81
C GLY A 277 21.74 18.50 12.37
N ARG A 278 22.71 18.77 11.50
CA ARG A 278 22.61 18.53 10.06
C ARG A 278 22.29 17.08 9.72
N THR A 279 22.84 16.10 10.45
CA THR A 279 22.60 14.68 10.17
C THR A 279 21.14 14.30 10.38
N LEU A 280 20.52 14.78 11.46
CA LEU A 280 19.11 14.56 11.73
C LEU A 280 18.22 15.23 10.68
N ILE A 281 18.52 16.48 10.34
CA ILE A 281 17.78 17.23 9.31
C ILE A 281 17.89 16.53 7.96
N MET A 282 19.08 16.04 7.59
CA MET A 282 19.27 15.27 6.36
C MET A 282 18.48 13.97 6.39
N ALA A 283 18.45 13.23 7.50
CA ALA A 283 17.66 12.00 7.61
C ALA A 283 16.15 12.26 7.46
N ILE A 284 15.62 13.32 8.09
CA ILE A 284 14.24 13.79 7.94
C ILE A 284 13.94 14.19 6.50
N THR A 285 14.89 14.90 5.87
CA THR A 285 14.79 15.32 4.47
C THR A 285 14.79 14.13 3.52
N MET A 286 15.64 13.13 3.76
CA MET A 286 15.69 11.91 2.97
C MET A 286 14.37 11.14 3.05
N ALA A 287 13.78 10.98 4.24
CA ALA A 287 12.48 10.34 4.40
C ALA A 287 11.36 11.12 3.68
N SER A 288 11.33 12.44 3.81
CA SER A 288 10.34 13.27 3.12
C SER A 288 10.53 13.22 1.59
N CYS A 289 11.78 13.28 1.11
CA CYS A 289 12.11 13.12 -0.30
C CYS A 289 11.76 11.73 -0.83
N GLN A 290 11.92 10.68 -0.02
CA GLN A 290 11.54 9.30 -0.38
C GLN A 290 10.02 9.18 -0.62
N ALA A 291 9.20 9.85 0.19
CA ALA A 291 7.75 9.91 -0.01
C ALA A 291 7.38 10.60 -1.34
N PHE A 292 8.05 11.71 -1.67
CA PHE A 292 7.83 12.42 -2.94
C PHE A 292 8.41 11.69 -4.16
N LEU A 293 9.52 10.97 -4.01
CA LEU A 293 10.06 10.08 -5.04
C LEU A 293 9.03 9.02 -5.41
N LEU A 294 8.43 8.40 -4.39
CA LEU A 294 7.40 7.37 -4.55
C LEU A 294 6.15 7.93 -5.26
N LEU A 295 5.70 9.13 -4.86
CA LEU A 295 4.66 9.88 -5.56
C LEU A 295 4.97 10.03 -7.05
N GLY A 296 6.16 10.53 -7.41
CA GLY A 296 6.54 10.73 -8.80
C GLY A 296 6.69 9.43 -9.59
N PHE A 297 7.20 8.38 -8.96
CA PHE A 297 7.30 7.07 -9.57
C PHE A 297 5.92 6.54 -9.99
N ASP A 298 4.92 6.63 -9.11
CA ASP A 298 3.55 6.18 -9.40
C ASP A 298 2.85 7.01 -10.50
N GLN A 299 3.16 8.30 -10.61
CA GLN A 299 2.68 9.13 -11.72
C GLN A 299 3.28 8.67 -13.06
N GLY A 300 4.58 8.34 -13.06
CA GLY A 300 5.30 7.95 -14.27
C GLY A 300 5.09 6.50 -14.71
N VAL A 301 4.88 5.56 -13.78
CA VAL A 301 4.91 4.10 -14.06
C VAL A 301 3.77 3.61 -14.96
N MET A 302 2.69 4.39 -15.12
CA MET A 302 1.64 4.02 -16.05
C MET A 302 1.89 4.50 -17.47
N SER A 303 2.83 5.44 -17.66
CA SER A 303 3.03 6.09 -18.95
C SER A 303 3.54 5.15 -20.04
N GLY A 304 4.45 4.23 -19.71
CA GLY A 304 4.97 3.24 -20.65
C GLY A 304 4.20 1.92 -20.64
N LEU A 305 3.49 1.64 -19.54
CA LEU A 305 2.72 0.40 -19.36
C LEU A 305 1.35 0.44 -20.02
N VAL A 306 0.66 1.57 -19.98
CA VAL A 306 -0.69 1.71 -20.56
C VAL A 306 -0.60 1.68 -22.08
N GLY A 307 -1.31 0.73 -22.69
CA GLY A 307 -1.45 0.60 -24.13
C GLY A 307 -2.22 -0.65 -24.50
N ALA A 308 -3.04 -0.59 -25.55
CA ALA A 308 -3.84 -1.73 -25.99
C ALA A 308 -2.97 -2.83 -26.64
N ASP A 309 -1.92 -2.45 -27.36
CA ASP A 309 -1.17 -3.39 -28.21
C ASP A 309 0.02 -4.07 -27.52
N ASN A 310 0.32 -3.76 -26.26
CA ASN A 310 1.45 -4.34 -25.53
C ASN A 310 1.04 -5.55 -24.68
N ARG A 311 1.96 -6.09 -23.86
CA ARG A 311 1.65 -7.23 -22.99
C ARG A 311 0.58 -6.89 -21.95
N PHE A 312 0.62 -5.67 -21.39
CA PHE A 312 -0.39 -5.19 -20.44
C PHE A 312 -1.79 -5.19 -21.06
N GLY A 313 -1.95 -4.65 -22.26
CA GLY A 313 -3.22 -4.68 -22.99
C GLY A 313 -3.75 -6.09 -23.18
N ARG A 314 -2.89 -7.01 -23.66
CA ARG A 314 -3.26 -8.43 -23.85
C ARG A 314 -3.69 -9.13 -22.56
N ASP A 315 -3.01 -8.89 -21.44
CA ASP A 315 -3.34 -9.49 -20.15
C ASP A 315 -4.67 -8.96 -19.56
N PHE A 316 -5.09 -7.76 -19.96
CA PHE A 316 -6.29 -7.08 -19.47
C PHE A 316 -7.36 -6.85 -20.55
N ASN A 317 -7.37 -7.69 -21.59
CA ASN A 317 -8.38 -7.72 -22.65
C ASN A 317 -8.50 -6.42 -23.47
N ASN A 318 -7.36 -5.83 -23.83
CA ASN A 318 -7.20 -4.66 -24.71
C ASN A 318 -8.14 -3.50 -24.31
N PRO A 319 -7.92 -2.87 -23.13
CA PRO A 319 -8.81 -1.83 -22.61
C PRO A 319 -8.90 -0.66 -23.59
N ASP A 320 -10.13 -0.17 -23.83
CA ASP A 320 -10.38 1.03 -24.62
C ASP A 320 -9.86 2.30 -23.92
N SER A 321 -9.86 3.43 -24.63
CA SER A 321 -9.35 4.70 -24.09
C SER A 321 -10.07 5.13 -22.80
N ASN A 322 -11.36 4.81 -22.67
CA ASN A 322 -12.12 5.06 -21.45
C ASN A 322 -11.57 4.25 -20.27
N MET A 323 -11.40 2.94 -20.45
CA MET A 323 -10.90 2.03 -19.43
C MET A 323 -9.43 2.30 -19.09
N GLN A 324 -8.58 2.62 -20.06
CA GLN A 324 -7.21 3.07 -19.82
C GLN A 324 -7.17 4.33 -18.94
N GLY A 325 -8.06 5.29 -19.21
CA GLY A 325 -8.29 6.44 -18.35
C GLY A 325 -8.74 6.07 -16.93
N ASN A 326 -9.65 5.08 -16.78
CA ASN A 326 -10.08 4.60 -15.46
C ASN A 326 -8.94 3.96 -14.67
N ILE A 327 -8.22 3.03 -15.28
CA ILE A 327 -7.12 2.29 -14.65
C ILE A 327 -6.05 3.26 -14.13
N THR A 328 -5.76 4.29 -14.93
CA THR A 328 -4.72 5.26 -14.59
C THR A 328 -5.21 6.23 -13.53
N ALA A 329 -6.38 6.87 -13.73
CA ALA A 329 -6.88 7.96 -12.88
C ALA A 329 -7.43 7.50 -11.53
N LEU A 330 -7.92 6.26 -11.37
CA LEU A 330 -8.50 5.81 -10.09
C LEU A 330 -7.47 5.74 -8.95
N TYR A 331 -6.18 5.75 -9.28
CA TYR A 331 -5.12 6.00 -8.31
C TYR A 331 -5.28 7.37 -7.62
N ASP A 332 -5.58 8.42 -8.38
CA ASP A 332 -5.71 9.79 -7.88
C ASP A 332 -6.93 9.94 -6.97
N ILE A 333 -8.02 9.20 -7.23
CA ILE A 333 -9.15 9.10 -6.29
C ILE A 333 -8.73 8.47 -4.96
N GLY A 334 -7.88 7.45 -5.01
CA GLY A 334 -7.21 6.92 -3.82
C GLY A 334 -6.46 8.03 -3.07
N CYS A 335 -5.69 8.85 -3.77
CA CYS A 335 -4.96 9.98 -3.17
C CYS A 335 -5.89 11.01 -2.51
N VAL A 336 -7.04 11.32 -3.11
CA VAL A 336 -8.07 12.17 -2.49
C VAL A 336 -8.54 11.58 -1.17
N ILE A 337 -8.91 10.29 -1.17
CA ILE A 337 -9.37 9.57 0.03
C ILE A 337 -8.28 9.59 1.11
N GLY A 338 -7.03 9.29 0.74
CA GLY A 338 -5.88 9.31 1.65
C GLY A 338 -5.64 10.69 2.28
N SER A 339 -5.75 11.76 1.48
CA SER A 339 -5.58 13.13 1.94
C SER A 339 -6.69 13.55 2.92
N ILE A 340 -7.95 13.17 2.65
CA ILE A 340 -9.09 13.40 3.55
C ILE A 340 -8.92 12.63 4.85
N VAL A 341 -8.51 11.36 4.78
CA VAL A 341 -8.20 10.56 5.97
C VAL A 341 -7.13 11.25 6.80
N SER A 342 -6.02 11.70 6.19
CA SER A 342 -4.97 12.45 6.88
C SER A 342 -5.46 13.68 7.63
N TYR A 343 -6.46 14.40 7.11
CA TYR A 343 -7.05 15.52 7.81
C TYR A 343 -7.77 15.10 9.11
N PHE A 344 -8.49 13.99 9.12
CA PHE A 344 -9.26 13.55 10.30
C PHE A 344 -8.43 12.82 11.36
N ILE A 345 -7.44 12.01 10.94
CA ILE A 345 -6.64 11.19 11.86
C ILE A 345 -5.24 11.72 12.09
N GLY A 346 -4.70 12.57 11.20
CA GLY A 346 -3.30 12.99 11.22
C GLY A 346 -2.89 13.74 12.48
N GLU A 347 -3.76 14.65 12.96
CA GLU A 347 -3.50 15.36 14.22
C GLU A 347 -3.49 14.44 15.44
N ARG A 348 -4.23 13.32 15.44
CA ARG A 348 -4.23 12.39 16.58
C ARG A 348 -3.04 11.43 16.57
N MET A 349 -2.55 11.07 15.39
CA MET A 349 -1.53 10.02 15.23
C MET A 349 -0.09 10.54 15.15
N GLY A 350 0.09 11.83 14.83
CA GLY A 350 1.41 12.41 14.59
C GLY A 350 1.90 12.15 13.17
N ARG A 351 2.86 12.97 12.71
CA ARG A 351 3.31 12.99 11.31
C ARG A 351 4.17 11.77 11.00
N ARG A 352 5.01 11.34 11.95
CA ARG A 352 5.86 10.15 11.81
C ARG A 352 5.01 8.90 11.60
N THR A 353 3.99 8.71 12.43
CA THR A 353 3.09 7.55 12.35
C THR A 353 2.30 7.54 11.04
N MET A 354 1.85 8.70 10.59
CA MET A 354 1.10 8.85 9.35
C MET A 354 1.94 8.49 8.12
N LEU A 355 3.21 8.86 8.07
CA LEU A 355 4.13 8.45 7.00
C LEU A 355 4.36 6.92 6.97
N MET A 356 4.51 6.29 8.13
CA MET A 356 4.63 4.82 8.21
C MET A 356 3.34 4.11 7.78
N LEU A 357 2.18 4.61 8.21
CA LEU A 357 0.89 4.05 7.85
C LEU A 357 0.60 4.20 6.35
N GLY A 358 0.89 5.36 5.77
CA GLY A 358 0.77 5.59 4.33
C GLY A 358 1.68 4.64 3.55
N GLY A 359 2.96 4.53 3.91
CA GLY A 359 3.89 3.57 3.31
C GLY A 359 3.41 2.11 3.41
N PHE A 360 2.88 1.70 4.58
CA PHE A 360 2.37 0.34 4.78
C PHE A 360 1.15 0.04 3.90
N ILE A 361 0.21 0.98 3.78
CA ILE A 361 -0.95 0.86 2.89
C ILE A 361 -0.50 0.75 1.43
N MET A 362 0.53 1.51 1.03
CA MET A 362 1.10 1.40 -0.32
C MET A 362 1.67 0.01 -0.58
N VAL A 363 2.42 -0.58 0.36
CA VAL A 363 2.94 -1.96 0.21
C VAL A 363 1.80 -2.96 -0.02
N ILE A 364 0.68 -2.84 0.71
CA ILE A 364 -0.50 -3.68 0.50
C ILE A 364 -1.06 -3.48 -0.92
N GLY A 365 -1.25 -2.23 -1.34
CA GLY A 365 -1.73 -1.91 -2.68
C GLY A 365 -0.81 -2.47 -3.77
N THR A 366 0.51 -2.37 -3.59
CA THR A 366 1.51 -2.91 -4.51
C THR A 366 1.43 -4.43 -4.60
N ILE A 367 1.21 -5.15 -3.50
CA ILE A 367 1.01 -6.61 -3.52
C ILE A 367 -0.24 -6.97 -4.34
N ILE A 368 -1.32 -6.20 -4.21
CA ILE A 368 -2.54 -6.40 -5.01
C ILE A 368 -2.26 -6.16 -6.50
N LEU A 369 -1.53 -5.10 -6.85
CA LEU A 369 -1.12 -4.80 -8.23
C LEU A 369 -0.24 -5.92 -8.82
N ALA A 370 0.76 -6.38 -8.07
CA ALA A 370 1.69 -7.43 -8.49
C ALA A 370 0.99 -8.77 -8.80
N THR A 371 -0.07 -9.07 -8.04
CA THR A 371 -0.83 -10.32 -8.15
C THR A 371 -2.09 -10.20 -9.02
N SER A 372 -2.27 -9.06 -9.70
CA SER A 372 -3.47 -8.79 -10.49
C SER A 372 -3.58 -9.70 -11.72
N ASN A 373 -4.76 -10.29 -11.88
CA ASN A 373 -5.14 -11.05 -13.10
C ASN A 373 -6.46 -10.56 -13.72
N THR A 374 -7.11 -9.57 -13.09
CA THR A 374 -8.34 -8.96 -13.60
C THR A 374 -8.25 -7.44 -13.49
N VAL A 375 -8.96 -6.73 -14.37
CA VAL A 375 -9.01 -5.26 -14.36
C VAL A 375 -9.57 -4.73 -13.03
N ALA A 376 -10.58 -5.41 -12.47
CA ALA A 376 -11.16 -5.03 -11.18
C ALA A 376 -10.13 -5.09 -10.04
N GLN A 377 -9.35 -6.18 -9.96
CA GLN A 377 -8.28 -6.31 -8.96
C GLN A 377 -7.20 -5.25 -9.15
N LEU A 378 -6.83 -4.94 -10.40
CA LEU A 378 -5.87 -3.89 -10.72
C LEU A 378 -6.38 -2.52 -10.23
N ILE A 379 -7.63 -2.18 -10.51
CA ILE A 379 -8.27 -0.94 -10.07
C ILE A 379 -8.28 -0.84 -8.53
N VAL A 380 -8.64 -1.93 -7.83
CA VAL A 380 -8.59 -1.97 -6.36
C VAL A 380 -7.16 -1.71 -5.88
N GLY A 381 -6.16 -2.35 -6.49
CA GLY A 381 -4.75 -2.10 -6.20
C GLY A 381 -4.37 -0.63 -6.36
N ARG A 382 -4.80 0.02 -7.45
CA ARG A 382 -4.54 1.45 -7.73
C ARG A 382 -5.16 2.36 -6.68
N ILE A 383 -6.41 2.10 -6.28
CA ILE A 383 -7.09 2.90 -5.24
C ILE A 383 -6.35 2.73 -3.90
N VAL A 384 -5.98 1.50 -3.53
CA VAL A 384 -5.29 1.24 -2.25
C VAL A 384 -3.89 1.87 -2.23
N THR A 385 -3.10 1.77 -3.30
CA THR A 385 -1.80 2.49 -3.37
C THR A 385 -2.01 4.00 -3.32
N GLY A 386 -3.03 4.51 -4.01
CA GLY A 386 -3.40 5.92 -3.98
C GLY A 386 -3.73 6.41 -2.57
N VAL A 387 -4.49 5.64 -1.77
CA VAL A 387 -4.79 6.01 -0.37
C VAL A 387 -3.51 6.21 0.43
N GLY A 388 -2.56 5.27 0.33
CA GLY A 388 -1.28 5.38 1.03
C GLY A 388 -0.46 6.58 0.55
N ASN A 389 -0.43 6.85 -0.76
CA ASN A 389 0.30 8.01 -1.29
C ASN A 389 -0.36 9.35 -0.94
N GLY A 390 -1.68 9.44 -0.98
CA GLY A 390 -2.43 10.63 -0.54
C GLY A 390 -2.12 10.99 0.91
N MET A 391 -1.97 9.97 1.77
CA MET A 391 -1.55 10.17 3.16
C MET A 391 -0.13 10.70 3.25
N ASN A 392 0.81 10.10 2.50
CA ASN A 392 2.22 10.48 2.51
C ASN A 392 2.45 11.88 1.94
N SER A 393 1.89 12.20 0.77
CA SER A 393 2.00 13.50 0.11
C SER A 393 1.41 14.66 0.91
N SER A 394 0.38 14.40 1.72
CA SER A 394 -0.18 15.39 2.65
C SER A 394 0.66 15.58 3.93
N THR A 395 1.39 14.54 4.35
CA THR A 395 2.09 14.52 5.65
C THR A 395 3.57 14.93 5.52
N ALA A 396 4.26 14.50 4.45
CA ALA A 396 5.70 14.72 4.28
C ALA A 396 6.11 16.20 4.25
N PRO A 397 5.40 17.12 3.56
CA PRO A 397 5.74 18.54 3.59
C PRO A 397 5.60 19.15 4.99
N VAL A 398 4.53 18.76 5.70
CA VAL A 398 4.27 19.22 7.07
C VAL A 398 5.39 18.74 8.00
N TYR A 399 5.72 17.44 7.92
CA TYR A 399 6.82 16.83 8.68
C TYR A 399 8.16 17.54 8.44
N GLN A 400 8.52 17.79 7.18
CA GLN A 400 9.72 18.55 6.84
C GLN A 400 9.67 19.96 7.43
N SER A 401 8.55 20.67 7.26
CA SER A 401 8.43 22.08 7.65
C SER A 401 8.49 22.29 9.17
N GLU A 402 7.89 21.39 9.94
CA GLU A 402 7.86 21.44 11.41
C GLU A 402 9.18 20.98 12.04
N CYS A 403 9.99 20.18 11.32
CA CYS A 403 11.31 19.71 11.76
C CYS A 403 12.49 20.49 11.17
N SER A 404 12.25 21.47 10.30
CA SER A 404 13.31 22.25 9.66
C SER A 404 13.38 23.69 10.19
N PRO A 405 14.60 24.19 10.48
CA PRO A 405 14.81 25.61 10.78
C PRO A 405 14.33 26.51 9.64
N ALA A 406 13.82 27.69 10.01
CA ALA A 406 13.19 28.61 9.06
C ALA A 406 14.12 29.04 7.91
N ALA A 407 15.42 29.17 8.17
CA ALA A 407 16.41 29.70 7.23
C ALA A 407 16.53 28.92 5.90
N TYR A 408 16.36 27.59 5.92
CA TYR A 408 16.52 26.74 4.74
C TYR A 408 15.31 25.83 4.47
N ARG A 409 14.20 26.03 5.21
CA ARG A 409 12.93 25.30 5.04
C ARG A 409 12.43 25.31 3.59
N GLY A 410 12.41 26.49 2.96
CA GLY A 410 11.93 26.64 1.57
C GLY A 410 12.75 25.85 0.56
N THR A 411 14.07 25.83 0.72
CA THR A 411 14.98 25.03 -0.13
C THR A 411 14.73 23.54 0.03
N LEU A 412 14.55 23.04 1.26
CA LEU A 412 14.28 21.62 1.51
C LEU A 412 12.90 21.17 1.01
N LEU A 413 11.90 22.06 1.03
CA LEU A 413 10.59 21.80 0.42
C LEU A 413 10.69 21.78 -1.12
N THR A 414 11.46 22.69 -1.71
CA THR A 414 11.67 22.71 -3.18
C THR A 414 12.39 21.45 -3.66
N LEU A 415 13.36 20.96 -2.88
CA LEU A 415 14.08 19.71 -3.16
C LEU A 415 13.13 18.51 -3.27
N GLN A 416 12.08 18.43 -2.45
CA GLN A 416 11.07 17.35 -2.55
C GLN A 416 10.37 17.37 -3.92
N GLY A 417 10.03 18.55 -4.43
CA GLY A 417 9.46 18.72 -5.78
C GLY A 417 10.41 18.18 -6.87
N THR A 418 11.70 18.53 -6.81
CA THR A 418 12.72 18.00 -7.74
C THR A 418 12.85 16.47 -7.64
N VAL A 419 12.85 15.92 -6.42
CA VAL A 419 12.94 14.46 -6.19
C VAL A 419 11.68 13.73 -6.69
N THR A 420 10.52 14.38 -6.66
CA THR A 420 9.31 13.86 -7.33
C THR A 420 9.59 13.60 -8.80
N ILE A 421 10.21 14.55 -9.49
CA ILE A 421 10.47 14.43 -10.92
C ILE A 421 11.53 13.36 -11.19
N LEU A 422 12.51 13.21 -10.29
CA LEU A 422 13.44 12.09 -10.34
C LEU A 422 12.70 10.74 -10.27
N GLY A 423 11.66 10.62 -9.43
CA GLY A 423 10.79 9.45 -9.39
C GLY A 423 10.12 9.16 -10.73
N VAL A 424 9.57 10.20 -11.39
CA VAL A 424 8.97 10.10 -12.73
C VAL A 424 10.00 9.60 -13.75
N VAL A 425 11.22 10.18 -13.74
CA VAL A 425 12.32 9.77 -14.63
C VAL A 425 12.66 8.30 -14.43
N ILE A 426 12.81 7.84 -13.19
CA ILE A 426 13.11 6.44 -12.87
C ILE A 426 12.01 5.53 -13.43
N ALA A 427 10.75 5.89 -13.27
CA ALA A 427 9.62 5.10 -13.78
C ALA A 427 9.64 4.98 -15.30
N TYR A 428 9.84 6.09 -16.03
CA TYR A 428 9.88 6.09 -17.50
C TYR A 428 10.99 5.21 -18.06
N TRP A 429 12.21 5.31 -17.50
CA TRP A 429 13.33 4.48 -17.95
C TRP A 429 13.18 3.01 -17.53
N MET A 430 12.51 2.76 -16.40
CA MET A 430 12.16 1.40 -15.98
C MET A 430 11.15 0.77 -16.93
N ASP A 431 10.07 1.48 -17.26
CA ASP A 431 9.07 1.04 -18.23
C ASP A 431 9.70 0.79 -19.60
N TYR A 432 10.63 1.65 -20.03
CA TYR A 432 11.40 1.43 -21.25
C TYR A 432 12.22 0.14 -21.18
N GLY A 433 12.97 -0.07 -20.11
CA GLY A 433 13.77 -1.28 -19.90
C GLY A 433 12.95 -2.56 -19.85
N THR A 434 11.74 -2.52 -19.27
CA THR A 434 10.86 -3.70 -19.22
C THR A 434 10.00 -3.86 -20.47
N SER A 435 9.88 -2.84 -21.32
CA SER A 435 9.06 -2.88 -22.54
C SER A 435 9.49 -3.94 -23.56
N PHE A 436 10.76 -4.36 -23.53
CA PHE A 436 11.31 -5.38 -24.43
C PHE A 436 10.89 -6.81 -24.05
N TYR A 437 10.24 -7.02 -22.91
CA TYR A 437 9.80 -8.33 -22.45
C TYR A 437 8.36 -8.62 -22.86
N GLU A 438 8.13 -9.80 -23.45
CA GLU A 438 6.79 -10.27 -23.86
C GLU A 438 6.00 -10.96 -22.72
N SER A 439 6.61 -11.15 -21.56
CA SER A 439 5.99 -11.79 -20.39
C SER A 439 5.33 -10.77 -19.46
N SER A 440 4.49 -11.24 -18.53
CA SER A 440 3.88 -10.36 -17.50
C SER A 440 4.89 -9.57 -16.66
N PHE A 441 6.19 -9.93 -16.71
CA PHE A 441 7.28 -9.13 -16.16
C PHE A 441 7.26 -7.68 -16.66
N GLN A 442 6.86 -7.44 -17.92
CA GLN A 442 6.80 -6.12 -18.56
C GLN A 442 6.12 -5.05 -17.68
N TRP A 443 4.98 -5.42 -17.07
CA TRP A 443 4.16 -4.50 -16.29
C TRP A 443 4.13 -4.84 -14.79
N ARG A 444 4.28 -6.13 -14.43
CA ARG A 444 4.30 -6.53 -13.01
C ARG A 444 5.53 -6.01 -12.29
N PHE A 445 6.70 -6.03 -12.93
CA PHE A 445 7.92 -5.60 -12.27
C PHE A 445 7.91 -4.10 -11.94
N PRO A 446 7.65 -3.17 -12.88
CA PRO A 446 7.62 -1.74 -12.55
C PRO A 446 6.55 -1.41 -11.50
N LEU A 447 5.34 -1.98 -11.63
CA LEU A 447 4.28 -1.81 -10.63
C LEU A 447 4.63 -2.38 -9.26
N SER A 448 5.44 -3.44 -9.18
CA SER A 448 5.89 -4.02 -7.90
C SER A 448 7.05 -3.27 -7.30
N PHE A 449 7.87 -2.61 -8.12
CA PHE A 449 9.11 -1.97 -7.68
C PHE A 449 8.88 -0.78 -6.75
N GLN A 450 7.74 -0.09 -6.86
CA GLN A 450 7.33 0.94 -5.89
C GLN A 450 7.30 0.43 -4.42
N ALA A 451 7.07 -0.86 -4.18
CA ALA A 451 7.15 -1.41 -2.82
C ALA A 451 8.54 -1.23 -2.19
N VAL A 452 9.61 -1.22 -2.99
CA VAL A 452 10.97 -0.97 -2.50
C VAL A 452 11.03 0.44 -1.90
N PHE A 453 10.52 1.43 -2.62
CA PHE A 453 10.51 2.82 -2.16
C PHE A 453 9.60 3.01 -0.92
N ALA A 454 8.45 2.31 -0.87
CA ALA A 454 7.56 2.35 0.29
C ALA A 454 8.17 1.68 1.53
N VAL A 455 8.82 0.52 1.38
CA VAL A 455 9.51 -0.16 2.49
C VAL A 455 10.68 0.68 2.99
N LEU A 456 11.46 1.28 2.09
CA LEU A 456 12.55 2.19 2.46
C LEU A 456 12.03 3.41 3.24
N LEU A 457 10.91 4.01 2.82
CA LEU A 457 10.26 5.08 3.57
C LEU A 457 9.92 4.64 5.00
N ILE A 458 9.26 3.48 5.17
CA ILE A 458 8.90 2.97 6.50
C ILE A 458 10.15 2.77 7.35
N LEU A 459 11.19 2.11 6.81
CA LEU A 459 12.44 1.85 7.53
C LEU A 459 13.15 3.14 7.95
N GLN A 460 13.18 4.15 7.08
CA GLN A 460 13.75 5.46 7.40
C GLN A 460 12.97 6.15 8.53
N VAL A 461 11.64 6.14 8.47
CA VAL A 461 10.78 6.87 9.43
C VAL A 461 10.71 6.20 10.81
N ILE A 462 10.87 4.86 10.89
CA ILE A 462 10.94 4.15 12.18
C ILE A 462 12.00 4.76 13.10
N GLY A 463 13.14 5.14 12.53
CA GLY A 463 14.26 5.72 13.27
C GLY A 463 14.14 7.21 13.57
N LEU A 464 13.12 7.94 13.09
CA LEU A 464 13.05 9.40 13.18
C LEU A 464 12.15 9.91 14.34
N PRO A 465 12.31 11.17 14.79
CA PRO A 465 11.47 11.74 15.84
C PRO A 465 10.08 12.10 15.35
N GLU A 466 9.18 12.44 16.26
CA GLU A 466 7.95 13.17 15.92
C GLU A 466 8.22 14.67 15.90
N THR A 467 7.37 15.45 15.24
CA THR A 467 7.57 16.90 15.10
C THR A 467 7.48 17.63 16.46
N PRO A 468 8.35 18.63 16.72
CA PRO A 468 8.28 19.43 17.95
C PRO A 468 6.92 20.07 18.17
N ARG A 469 6.32 20.61 17.11
CA ARG A 469 5.02 21.28 17.16
C ARG A 469 3.91 20.34 17.62
N TRP A 470 3.83 19.13 17.04
CA TRP A 470 2.83 18.15 17.44
C TRP A 470 3.00 17.69 18.88
N LEU A 471 4.26 17.52 19.34
CA LEU A 471 4.57 17.14 20.72
C LEU A 471 4.13 18.21 21.72
N VAL A 472 4.39 19.50 21.44
CA VAL A 472 3.92 20.61 22.30
C VAL A 472 2.38 20.66 22.33
N GLN A 473 1.72 20.46 21.20
CA GLN A 473 0.26 20.48 21.10
C GLN A 473 -0.42 19.34 21.89
N HIS A 474 0.30 18.25 22.18
CA HIS A 474 -0.17 17.10 22.96
C HIS A 474 0.41 17.08 24.38
N ASP A 475 0.83 18.25 24.90
CA ASP A 475 1.38 18.42 26.26
C ASP A 475 2.65 17.59 26.54
N ARG A 476 3.38 17.14 25.50
CA ARG A 476 4.63 16.36 25.60
C ARG A 476 5.85 17.27 25.51
N HIS A 477 5.94 18.26 26.41
CA HIS A 477 6.95 19.32 26.37
C HIS A 477 8.40 18.83 26.50
N GLU A 478 8.66 17.84 27.37
CA GLU A 478 10.00 17.28 27.57
C GLU A 478 10.55 16.62 26.29
N GLU A 479 9.71 15.88 25.59
CA GLU A 479 10.08 15.24 24.33
C GLU A 479 10.25 16.27 23.22
N ALA A 480 9.36 17.27 23.14
CA ALA A 480 9.51 18.36 22.21
C ALA A 480 10.86 19.08 22.40
N ARG A 481 11.24 19.32 23.66
CA ARG A 481 12.53 19.93 24.01
C ARG A 481 13.71 19.09 23.53
N ALA A 482 13.64 17.77 23.73
CA ALA A 482 14.67 16.85 23.25
C ALA A 482 14.81 16.85 21.72
N VAL A 483 13.70 16.90 20.99
CA VAL A 483 13.72 16.96 19.52
C VAL A 483 14.29 18.30 19.04
N VAL A 484 13.87 19.43 19.61
CA VAL A 484 14.43 20.75 19.25
C VAL A 484 15.92 20.83 19.55
N ALA A 485 16.35 20.35 20.73
CA ALA A 485 17.76 20.29 21.11
C ALA A 485 18.59 19.40 20.18
N ALA A 486 18.01 18.35 19.61
CA ALA A 486 18.69 17.52 18.61
C ALA A 486 18.72 18.18 17.24
N ILE A 487 17.63 18.85 16.79
CA ILE A 487 17.59 19.56 15.49
C ILE A 487 18.60 20.70 15.47
N GLU A 488 18.67 21.50 16.53
CA GLU A 488 19.56 22.67 16.63
C GLU A 488 21.00 22.31 17.03
N ASP A 489 21.25 21.03 17.38
CA ASP A 489 22.54 20.55 17.91
C ASP A 489 23.00 21.30 19.17
N ARG A 490 22.08 21.48 20.13
CA ARG A 490 22.29 22.25 21.37
C ARG A 490 21.93 21.44 22.62
N PRO A 491 22.52 21.73 23.79
CA PRO A 491 22.06 21.17 25.06
C PRO A 491 20.56 21.46 25.33
N LEU A 492 19.91 20.61 26.13
CA LEU A 492 18.49 20.76 26.49
C LEU A 492 18.18 22.10 27.21
N ASP A 493 19.16 22.61 27.96
CA ASP A 493 19.04 23.81 28.78
C ASP A 493 19.43 25.10 28.04
N ASP A 494 19.74 25.01 26.74
CA ASP A 494 20.13 26.17 25.94
C ASP A 494 18.97 27.18 25.83
N ALA A 495 19.31 28.47 25.90
CA ALA A 495 18.34 29.56 25.81
C ALA A 495 17.59 29.56 24.46
N LEU A 496 18.26 29.17 23.37
CA LEU A 496 17.65 29.07 22.04
C LEU A 496 16.60 27.95 21.99
N VAL A 497 16.88 26.79 22.59
CA VAL A 497 15.93 25.67 22.67
C VAL A 497 14.69 26.08 23.46
N SER A 498 14.91 26.76 24.60
CA SER A 498 13.84 27.30 25.45
C SER A 498 12.98 28.31 24.68
N LYS A 499 13.62 29.21 23.95
CA LYS A 499 12.95 30.20 23.10
C LYS A 499 12.11 29.53 22.01
N THR A 500 12.66 28.58 21.26
CA THR A 500 11.93 27.90 20.19
C THR A 500 10.69 27.15 20.71
N ILE A 501 10.78 26.50 21.87
CA ILE A 501 9.61 25.84 22.49
C ILE A 501 8.56 26.88 22.90
N LEU A 502 8.99 28.01 23.49
CA LEU A 502 8.09 29.10 23.87
C LEU A 502 7.41 29.71 22.63
N ASP A 503 8.15 29.96 21.56
CA ASP A 503 7.61 30.48 20.30
C ASP A 503 6.53 29.54 19.71
N ILE A 504 6.73 28.21 19.82
CA ILE A 504 5.73 27.21 19.42
C ILE A 504 4.50 27.26 20.33
N GLN A 505 4.67 27.38 21.65
CA GLN A 505 3.58 27.46 22.62
C GLN A 505 2.73 28.71 22.39
N VAL A 506 3.37 29.88 22.29
CA VAL A 506 2.69 31.15 22.02
C VAL A 506 1.93 31.09 20.68
N GLY A 507 2.55 30.54 19.64
CA GLY A 507 1.87 30.36 18.34
C GLY A 507 0.63 29.46 18.42
N LEU A 508 0.68 28.37 19.19
CA LEU A 508 -0.47 27.49 19.40
C LEU A 508 -1.57 28.15 20.25
N GLU A 509 -1.19 28.92 21.27
CA GLU A 509 -2.14 29.69 22.08
C GLU A 509 -2.85 30.75 21.25
N GLU A 510 -2.12 31.49 20.40
CA GLU A 510 -2.70 32.47 19.48
C GLU A 510 -3.68 31.84 18.49
N GLU A 511 -3.37 30.65 17.97
CA GLU A 511 -4.30 29.88 17.14
C GLU A 511 -5.59 29.52 17.89
N GLN A 512 -5.50 29.29 19.20
CA GLN A 512 -6.63 28.91 20.07
C GLN A 512 -7.38 30.09 20.69
N ARG A 513 -6.82 31.32 20.71
CA ARG A 513 -7.45 32.53 21.29
C ARG A 513 -8.86 32.82 20.76
N GLY A 514 -9.16 32.43 19.52
CA GLY A 514 -10.50 32.55 18.92
C GLY A 514 -11.49 31.43 19.28
N GLY A 515 -11.20 30.60 20.29
CA GLY A 515 -11.98 29.41 20.63
C GLY A 515 -11.79 28.24 19.64
N PRO A 516 -12.55 27.14 19.82
CA PRO A 516 -12.46 25.98 18.94
C PRO A 516 -12.84 26.38 17.51
N PHE A 517 -11.99 26.01 16.57
CA PHE A 517 -12.15 26.37 15.16
C PHE A 517 -13.53 25.94 14.62
N ARG A 518 -14.25 26.88 14.01
CA ARG A 518 -15.52 26.62 13.31
C ARG A 518 -15.28 26.59 11.81
N PHE A 519 -15.71 25.53 11.13
CA PHE A 519 -15.53 25.39 9.67
C PHE A 519 -16.10 26.57 8.88
N MET A 520 -17.21 27.16 9.35
CA MET A 520 -17.81 28.34 8.74
C MET A 520 -16.88 29.56 8.72
N GLU A 521 -15.86 29.65 9.58
CA GLU A 521 -14.85 30.73 9.56
C GLU A 521 -14.09 30.79 8.22
N LEU A 522 -13.94 29.66 7.52
CA LEU A 522 -13.29 29.58 6.20
C LEU A 522 -14.12 30.23 5.10
N LEU A 523 -15.44 30.24 5.25
CA LEU A 523 -16.38 30.72 4.24
C LEU A 523 -16.72 32.21 4.41
N THR A 524 -16.02 32.91 5.31
CA THR A 524 -16.30 34.31 5.61
C THR A 524 -15.47 35.30 4.79
N TRP A 525 -16.09 36.43 4.45
CA TRP A 525 -15.46 37.65 3.92
C TRP A 525 -15.08 38.63 5.05
N GLY A 526 -14.77 38.13 6.25
CA GLY A 526 -14.41 38.98 7.39
C GLY A 526 -13.11 39.77 7.16
N GLU A 527 -12.63 40.46 8.20
CA GLU A 527 -11.44 41.32 8.15
C GLU A 527 -10.19 40.62 7.57
N VAL A 528 -10.02 39.33 7.86
CA VAL A 528 -8.89 38.50 7.39
C VAL A 528 -9.13 37.89 5.99
N GLN A 529 -10.36 38.00 5.45
CA GLN A 529 -10.82 37.48 4.16
C GLN A 529 -10.49 35.99 3.90
N ASN A 530 -10.84 35.12 4.85
CA ASN A 530 -10.54 33.69 4.75
C ASN A 530 -11.09 33.03 3.47
N LEU A 531 -12.29 33.41 3.01
CA LEU A 531 -12.84 32.83 1.78
C LEU A 531 -11.97 33.16 0.57
N ARG A 532 -11.48 34.40 0.46
CA ARG A 532 -10.61 34.80 -0.66
C ARG A 532 -9.26 34.10 -0.61
N ARG A 533 -8.67 33.94 0.57
CA ARG A 533 -7.43 33.16 0.76
C ARG A 533 -7.63 31.71 0.33
N MET A 534 -8.76 31.10 0.71
CA MET A 534 -9.13 29.75 0.33
C MET A 534 -9.34 29.62 -1.20
N LEU A 535 -10.03 30.57 -1.83
CA LEU A 535 -10.26 30.56 -3.28
C LEU A 535 -8.95 30.66 -4.06
N ILE A 536 -8.03 31.54 -3.66
CA ILE A 536 -6.70 31.67 -4.29
C ILE A 536 -5.86 30.40 -4.07
N THR A 537 -5.95 29.83 -2.87
CA THR A 537 -5.28 28.57 -2.52
C THR A 537 -5.81 27.40 -3.36
N ILE A 538 -7.11 27.31 -3.61
CA ILE A 538 -7.69 26.28 -4.47
C ILE A 538 -7.35 26.57 -5.94
N SER A 539 -7.47 27.82 -6.40
CA SER A 539 -7.27 28.15 -7.81
C SER A 539 -5.84 27.96 -8.29
N ILE A 540 -4.84 28.13 -7.40
CA ILE A 540 -3.44 27.88 -7.78
C ILE A 540 -3.16 26.38 -7.98
N GLU A 541 -3.73 25.53 -7.14
CA GLU A 541 -3.64 24.07 -7.26
C GLU A 541 -4.36 23.58 -8.51
N LEU A 542 -5.58 24.09 -8.77
CA LEU A 542 -6.29 23.80 -10.01
C LEU A 542 -5.49 24.27 -11.24
N GLY A 543 -4.95 25.49 -11.19
CA GLY A 543 -4.12 26.04 -12.25
C GLY A 543 -2.93 25.15 -12.57
N GLN A 544 -2.24 24.62 -11.55
CA GLN A 544 -1.13 23.68 -11.71
C GLN A 544 -1.53 22.46 -12.54
N GLN A 545 -2.62 21.79 -12.18
CA GLN A 545 -3.03 20.54 -12.82
C GLN A 545 -3.59 20.77 -14.23
N PHE A 546 -4.34 21.87 -14.43
CA PHE A 546 -4.93 22.22 -15.72
C PHE A 546 -3.95 22.93 -16.67
N THR A 547 -2.66 23.04 -16.34
CA THR A 547 -1.63 23.46 -17.30
C THR A 547 -1.43 22.46 -18.44
N GLY A 548 -1.75 21.17 -18.23
CA GLY A 548 -1.50 20.08 -19.18
C GLY A 548 -0.24 19.26 -18.91
N SER A 549 0.49 19.51 -17.81
CA SER A 549 1.68 18.72 -17.46
C SER A 549 1.35 17.25 -17.16
N ASN A 550 0.27 16.96 -16.43
CA ASN A 550 -0.10 15.57 -16.12
C ASN A 550 -0.46 14.74 -17.35
N MET A 551 -1.06 15.36 -18.37
CA MET A 551 -1.29 14.70 -19.65
C MET A 551 0.03 14.16 -20.22
N ILE A 552 1.10 14.97 -20.18
CA ILE A 552 2.44 14.56 -20.65
C ILE A 552 3.06 13.53 -19.72
N ASN A 553 2.93 13.68 -18.39
CA ASN A 553 3.58 12.81 -17.40
C ASN A 553 2.94 11.42 -17.29
N TYR A 554 1.63 11.31 -17.52
CA TYR A 554 0.91 10.04 -17.45
C TYR A 554 0.76 9.38 -18.83
N TYR A 555 0.81 10.14 -19.92
CA TYR A 555 0.52 9.63 -21.27
C TYR A 555 1.55 10.03 -22.33
N GLY A 556 2.75 10.46 -21.93
CA GLY A 556 3.79 10.91 -22.86
C GLY A 556 4.05 9.96 -24.05
N PRO A 557 4.33 8.66 -23.82
CA PRO A 557 4.53 7.71 -24.92
C PRO A 557 3.28 7.53 -25.80
N VAL A 558 2.08 7.47 -25.19
CA VAL A 558 0.79 7.36 -25.90
C VAL A 558 0.56 8.59 -26.79
N MET A 559 0.82 9.79 -26.27
CA MET A 559 0.73 11.04 -27.01
C MET A 559 1.64 11.05 -28.26
N PHE A 560 2.89 10.58 -28.14
CA PHE A 560 3.81 10.47 -29.29
C PHE A 560 3.34 9.44 -30.32
N GLN A 561 2.77 8.32 -29.88
CA GLN A 561 2.28 7.28 -30.78
C GLN A 561 1.00 7.71 -31.48
N GLU A 562 -0.05 8.01 -30.72
CA GLU A 562 -1.40 8.23 -31.23
C GLU A 562 -1.56 9.57 -31.93
N THR A 563 -0.96 10.64 -31.39
CA THR A 563 -1.15 12.00 -31.92
C THR A 563 -0.03 12.42 -32.88
N MET A 564 1.19 11.92 -32.67
CA MET A 564 2.35 12.29 -33.51
C MET A 564 2.76 11.21 -34.52
N GLY A 565 2.15 10.02 -34.47
CA GLY A 565 2.40 8.93 -35.41
C GLY A 565 3.79 8.32 -35.29
N MET A 566 4.46 8.46 -34.14
CA MET A 566 5.80 7.95 -33.92
C MET A 566 5.77 6.46 -33.55
N ASP A 567 6.81 5.73 -33.95
CA ASP A 567 7.02 4.35 -33.51
C ASP A 567 7.08 4.25 -31.98
N ARG A 568 6.60 3.13 -31.42
CA ARG A 568 6.55 2.90 -29.98
C ARG A 568 7.90 3.05 -29.27
N ASN A 569 8.96 2.50 -29.83
CA ASN A 569 10.31 2.59 -29.24
C ASN A 569 10.77 4.06 -29.19
N MET A 570 10.59 4.81 -30.29
CA MET A 570 10.92 6.24 -30.33
C MET A 570 10.09 7.04 -29.33
N ALA A 571 8.79 6.78 -29.26
CA ALA A 571 7.87 7.44 -28.34
C ALA A 571 8.24 7.21 -26.86
N MET A 572 8.68 6.01 -26.48
CA MET A 572 9.13 5.72 -25.12
C MET A 572 10.45 6.42 -24.79
N ILE A 573 11.41 6.44 -25.73
CA ILE A 573 12.68 7.17 -25.56
C ILE A 573 12.43 8.66 -25.40
N LEU A 574 11.61 9.26 -26.28
CA LEU A 574 11.25 10.68 -26.19
C LEU A 574 10.50 10.98 -24.90
N GLY A 575 9.60 10.09 -24.48
CA GLY A 575 8.95 10.16 -23.18
C GLY A 575 9.95 10.28 -22.03
N GLY A 576 10.93 9.38 -21.95
CA GLY A 576 11.98 9.42 -20.92
C GLY A 576 12.84 10.69 -20.99
N CYS A 577 13.26 11.11 -22.18
CA CYS A 577 14.05 12.33 -22.39
C CYS A 577 13.30 13.61 -21.98
N ILE A 578 11.98 13.65 -22.17
CA ILE A 578 11.14 14.77 -21.72
C ILE A 578 11.13 14.87 -20.20
N GLN A 579 11.08 13.74 -19.50
CA GLN A 579 11.15 13.75 -18.04
C GLN A 579 12.54 14.14 -17.53
N CYS A 580 13.61 13.78 -18.23
CA CYS A 580 14.95 14.30 -17.93
C CYS A 580 15.01 15.83 -18.10
N THR A 581 14.37 16.36 -19.14
CA THR A 581 14.27 17.82 -19.37
C THR A 581 13.46 18.49 -18.26
N TYR A 582 12.38 17.85 -17.84
CA TYR A 582 11.57 18.31 -16.74
C TYR A 582 12.36 18.33 -15.41
N LEU A 583 13.19 17.32 -15.15
CA LEU A 583 14.06 17.27 -13.99
C LEU A 583 15.03 18.46 -13.98
N VAL A 584 15.66 18.77 -15.12
CA VAL A 584 16.53 19.96 -15.26
C VAL A 584 15.73 21.24 -15.02
N GLY A 585 14.55 21.36 -15.61
CA GLY A 585 13.65 22.50 -15.42
C GLY A 585 13.27 22.71 -13.95
N SER A 586 13.04 21.63 -13.20
CA SER A 586 12.67 21.67 -11.78
C SER A 586 13.79 22.15 -10.84
N ALA A 587 15.06 22.08 -11.27
CA ALA A 587 16.20 22.54 -10.46
C ALA A 587 16.47 24.05 -10.60
N ILE A 588 16.03 24.66 -11.71
CA ILE A 588 16.22 26.09 -12.00
C ILE A 588 15.55 27.02 -10.95
N PRO A 589 14.30 26.79 -10.49
CA PRO A 589 13.64 27.63 -9.49
C PRO A 589 14.46 27.87 -8.22
N ILE A 590 15.26 26.88 -7.79
CA ILE A 590 16.09 26.95 -6.58
C ILE A 590 16.98 28.21 -6.60
N PHE A 591 17.39 28.67 -7.79
CA PHE A 591 18.23 29.86 -7.95
C PHE A 591 17.45 31.13 -8.34
N LEU A 592 16.24 31.00 -8.88
CA LEU A 592 15.50 32.12 -9.48
C LEU A 592 14.38 32.69 -8.59
N MET A 593 13.81 31.87 -7.71
CA MET A 593 12.56 32.16 -7.01
C MET A 593 12.65 33.39 -6.10
N ASP A 594 13.76 33.53 -5.38
CA ASP A 594 14.01 34.69 -4.50
C ASP A 594 14.34 35.95 -5.30
N ARG A 595 14.71 35.82 -6.58
CA ARG A 595 15.09 36.94 -7.42
C ARG A 595 13.91 37.58 -8.14
N PHE A 596 13.00 36.79 -8.72
CA PHE A 596 11.93 37.31 -9.59
C PHE A 596 10.55 37.47 -8.94
N GLY A 597 10.32 36.82 -7.80
CA GLY A 597 9.01 36.83 -7.13
C GLY A 597 8.01 35.87 -7.77
N ARG A 598 6.95 35.54 -7.02
CA ARG A 598 6.07 34.40 -7.31
C ARG A 598 5.11 34.71 -8.45
N ARG A 599 4.54 35.91 -8.42
CA ARG A 599 3.54 36.38 -9.40
C ARG A 599 4.15 36.50 -10.80
N THR A 600 5.34 37.08 -10.89
CA THR A 600 6.06 37.26 -12.16
C THR A 600 6.39 35.92 -12.81
N LEU A 601 6.88 34.95 -12.02
CA LEU A 601 7.20 33.61 -12.53
C LEU A 601 5.96 32.91 -13.09
N LEU A 602 4.83 32.92 -12.37
CA LEU A 602 3.58 32.32 -12.84
C LEU A 602 3.09 32.94 -14.17
N ILE A 603 3.18 34.27 -14.32
CA ILE A 603 2.76 34.96 -15.56
C ILE A 603 3.66 34.59 -16.74
N ILE A 604 4.98 34.66 -16.57
CA ILE A 604 5.96 34.34 -17.62
C ILE A 604 5.81 32.88 -18.03
N CYS A 605 5.70 31.97 -17.05
CA CYS A 605 5.58 30.55 -17.30
C CYS A 605 4.24 30.24 -17.99
N SER A 606 3.11 30.77 -17.51
CA SER A 606 1.81 30.60 -18.20
C SER A 606 1.83 31.06 -19.65
N THR A 607 2.53 32.18 -19.92
CA THR A 607 2.73 32.69 -21.29
C THR A 607 3.56 31.72 -22.13
N GLY A 608 4.67 31.22 -21.59
CA GLY A 608 5.51 30.21 -22.26
C GLY A 608 4.76 28.91 -22.54
N LEU A 609 4.00 28.40 -21.57
CA LEU A 609 3.18 27.18 -21.71
C LEU A 609 2.10 27.36 -22.78
N CYS A 610 1.39 28.49 -22.78
CA CYS A 610 0.40 28.84 -23.79
C CYS A 610 1.03 28.84 -25.20
N LEU A 611 2.14 29.57 -25.39
CA LEU A 611 2.83 29.64 -26.68
C LEU A 611 3.30 28.26 -27.15
N CYS A 612 3.85 27.43 -26.26
CA CYS A 612 4.26 26.07 -26.61
C CYS A 612 3.09 25.24 -27.13
N PHE A 613 1.94 25.24 -26.44
CA PHE A 613 0.79 24.47 -26.89
C PHE A 613 0.09 25.04 -28.13
N VAL A 614 0.09 26.36 -28.32
CA VAL A 614 -0.34 26.96 -29.60
C VAL A 614 0.54 26.44 -30.74
N MET A 615 1.87 26.44 -30.57
CA MET A 615 2.80 25.95 -31.59
C MET A 615 2.64 24.45 -31.84
N VAL A 616 2.48 23.64 -30.78
CA VAL A 616 2.18 22.20 -30.89
C VAL A 616 0.89 21.97 -31.67
N SER A 617 -0.19 22.70 -31.36
CA SER A 617 -1.46 22.58 -32.10
C SER A 617 -1.30 22.95 -33.58
N ILE A 618 -0.62 24.06 -33.89
CA ILE A 618 -0.38 24.48 -35.28
C ILE A 618 0.41 23.42 -36.03
N LEU A 619 1.54 22.97 -35.49
CA LEU A 619 2.43 22.02 -36.15
C LEU A 619 1.75 20.67 -36.38
N LEU A 620 1.03 20.15 -35.39
CA LEU A 620 0.31 18.87 -35.52
C LEU A 620 -0.90 18.97 -36.46
N SER A 621 -1.53 20.15 -36.59
CA SER A 621 -2.62 20.35 -37.55
C SER A 621 -2.19 20.19 -39.01
N LEU A 622 -0.89 20.37 -39.30
CA LEU A 622 -0.33 20.21 -40.65
C LEU A 622 -0.17 18.74 -41.05
N ASN A 623 -0.26 17.79 -40.11
CA ASN A 623 -0.19 16.35 -40.34
C ASN A 623 1.07 15.88 -41.13
N ARG A 624 2.24 16.43 -40.77
CA ARG A 624 3.53 16.03 -41.35
C ARG A 624 4.51 15.63 -40.25
N MET A 625 5.38 14.65 -40.54
CA MET A 625 6.30 14.09 -39.55
C MET A 625 7.41 15.07 -39.13
N ASP A 626 7.90 15.90 -40.04
CA ASP A 626 8.81 17.02 -39.74
C ASP A 626 8.19 18.01 -38.75
N CYS A 627 6.90 18.33 -38.92
CA CYS A 627 6.15 19.14 -37.97
C CYS A 627 5.93 18.44 -36.63
N ALA A 628 5.73 17.13 -36.61
CA ALA A 628 5.63 16.34 -35.38
C ALA A 628 6.91 16.42 -34.55
N TYR A 629 8.09 16.32 -35.16
CA TYR A 629 9.36 16.55 -34.46
C TYR A 629 9.50 17.99 -33.95
N GLY A 630 9.05 18.97 -34.73
CA GLY A 630 8.97 20.37 -34.26
C GLY A 630 8.06 20.53 -33.04
N ALA A 631 6.90 19.87 -33.03
CA ALA A 631 5.98 19.87 -31.90
C ALA A 631 6.61 19.21 -30.66
N THR A 632 7.33 18.11 -30.84
CA THR A 632 8.12 17.49 -29.77
C THR A 632 9.10 18.48 -29.13
N ALA A 633 9.84 19.27 -29.93
CA ALA A 633 10.75 20.28 -29.37
C ALA A 633 10.03 21.31 -28.48
N PHE A 634 8.82 21.76 -28.87
CA PHE A 634 8.02 22.64 -28.03
C PHE A 634 7.51 21.97 -26.75
N ILE A 635 7.27 20.65 -26.74
CA ILE A 635 6.94 19.90 -25.51
C ILE A 635 8.13 19.84 -24.55
N PHE A 636 9.36 19.73 -25.04
CA PHE A 636 10.56 19.82 -24.20
C PHE A 636 10.67 21.21 -23.56
N ILE A 637 10.47 22.27 -24.35
CA ILE A 637 10.49 23.65 -23.86
C ILE A 637 9.36 23.89 -22.85
N PHE A 638 8.18 23.31 -23.09
CA PHE A 638 7.04 23.36 -22.16
C PHE A 638 7.44 22.85 -20.77
N GLN A 639 8.12 21.71 -20.67
CA GLN A 639 8.54 21.16 -19.37
C GLN A 639 9.50 22.06 -18.60
N ILE A 640 10.33 22.83 -19.30
CA ILE A 640 11.23 23.81 -18.67
C ILE A 640 10.41 24.95 -18.07
N PHE A 641 9.49 25.56 -18.83
CA PHE A 641 8.62 26.62 -18.30
C PHE A 641 7.74 26.13 -17.14
N TYR A 642 7.22 24.90 -17.24
CA TYR A 642 6.41 24.31 -16.18
C TYR A 642 7.25 24.10 -14.91
N GLY A 643 8.43 23.50 -15.05
CA GLY A 643 9.38 23.29 -13.96
C GLY A 643 9.82 24.57 -13.25
N VAL A 644 9.98 25.68 -14.00
CA VAL A 644 10.43 26.98 -13.45
C VAL A 644 9.37 27.67 -12.59
N GLY A 645 8.09 27.59 -12.97
CA GLY A 645 7.01 28.35 -12.33
C GLY A 645 5.93 27.49 -11.68
N TRP A 646 5.19 26.74 -12.49
CA TRP A 646 3.99 26.03 -12.04
C TRP A 646 4.27 24.75 -11.26
N LEU A 647 5.46 24.18 -11.35
CA LEU A 647 5.85 23.08 -10.46
C LEU A 647 5.99 23.57 -9.02
N PRO A 648 6.90 24.51 -8.68
CA PRO A 648 7.21 24.78 -7.28
C PRO A 648 6.19 25.75 -6.64
N VAL A 649 5.71 26.78 -7.35
CA VAL A 649 4.89 27.88 -6.76
C VAL A 649 3.62 27.42 -6.06
N PRO A 650 2.80 26.53 -6.64
CA PRO A 650 1.59 26.02 -6.00
C PRO A 650 1.84 25.35 -4.64
N TRP A 651 2.99 24.73 -4.41
CA TRP A 651 3.28 24.02 -3.16
C TRP A 651 3.57 24.94 -1.97
N PHE A 652 4.14 26.12 -2.20
CA PHE A 652 4.49 27.04 -1.11
C PHE A 652 3.61 28.28 -1.04
N TYR A 653 3.04 28.73 -2.16
CA TYR A 653 2.22 29.95 -2.18
C TYR A 653 1.04 29.90 -1.18
N PRO A 654 0.30 28.78 -1.01
CA PRO A 654 -0.69 28.64 0.05
C PRO A 654 -0.14 28.90 1.46
N SER A 655 1.10 28.48 1.74
CA SER A 655 1.74 28.70 3.04
C SER A 655 2.16 30.16 3.26
N GLU A 656 2.43 30.91 2.18
CA GLU A 656 2.80 32.33 2.19
C GLU A 656 1.57 33.27 2.27
N ILE A 657 0.37 32.79 1.94
CA ILE A 657 -0.87 33.59 1.99
C ILE A 657 -1.84 33.19 3.09
N ASN A 658 -1.67 32.04 3.76
CA ASN A 658 -2.61 31.60 4.80
C ASN A 658 -2.10 31.92 6.21
N THR A 659 -2.97 32.46 7.06
CA THR A 659 -2.68 32.72 8.47
C THR A 659 -2.58 31.42 9.25
N THR A 660 -1.83 31.42 10.35
CA THR A 660 -1.48 30.22 11.13
C THR A 660 -2.73 29.43 11.57
N ARG A 661 -3.80 30.12 12.00
CA ARG A 661 -5.08 29.52 12.42
C ARG A 661 -5.79 28.70 11.34
N VAL A 662 -5.71 29.11 10.08
CA VAL A 662 -6.47 28.47 8.97
C VAL A 662 -5.59 27.63 8.04
N ARG A 663 -4.27 27.77 8.13
CA ARG A 663 -3.28 27.21 7.19
C ARG A 663 -3.45 25.71 6.98
N THR A 664 -3.38 24.91 8.05
CA THR A 664 -3.46 23.43 7.94
C THR A 664 -4.74 22.96 7.27
N ARG A 665 -5.87 23.60 7.58
CA ARG A 665 -7.18 23.21 7.04
C ARG A 665 -7.36 23.65 5.59
N MET A 666 -6.94 24.87 5.25
CA MET A 666 -6.97 25.34 3.86
C MET A 666 -6.06 24.48 2.98
N SER A 667 -4.86 24.15 3.44
CA SER A 667 -3.94 23.25 2.72
C SER A 667 -4.55 21.85 2.49
N ALA A 668 -5.26 21.29 3.47
CA ALA A 668 -5.94 20.01 3.28
C ALA A 668 -7.07 20.07 2.23
N ILE A 669 -7.88 21.14 2.23
CA ILE A 669 -8.92 21.37 1.21
C ILE A 669 -8.27 21.56 -0.18
N ALA A 670 -7.19 22.34 -0.26
CA ALA A 670 -6.43 22.58 -1.48
C ALA A 670 -5.87 21.29 -2.06
N SER A 671 -5.26 20.45 -1.22
CA SER A 671 -4.75 19.12 -1.59
C SER A 671 -5.85 18.22 -2.15
N GLY A 672 -7.04 18.22 -1.52
CA GLY A 672 -8.20 17.49 -2.06
C GLY A 672 -8.58 17.95 -3.47
N TRP A 673 -8.62 19.27 -3.71
CA TRP A 673 -8.89 19.84 -5.04
C TRP A 673 -7.77 19.58 -6.05
N ASN A 674 -6.51 19.61 -5.61
CA ASN A 674 -5.35 19.25 -6.42
C ASN A 674 -5.53 17.83 -6.98
N TRP A 675 -5.71 16.84 -6.11
CA TRP A 675 -5.87 15.45 -6.52
C TRP A 675 -7.12 15.19 -7.36
N MET A 676 -8.22 15.89 -7.07
CA MET A 676 -9.42 15.85 -7.92
C MET A 676 -9.17 16.42 -9.33
N ALA A 677 -8.35 17.45 -9.45
CA ALA A 677 -7.97 18.00 -10.76
C ALA A 677 -6.98 17.09 -11.50
N VAL A 678 -6.05 16.44 -10.79
CA VAL A 678 -5.20 15.37 -11.36
C VAL A 678 -6.09 14.28 -11.96
N PHE A 679 -7.03 13.75 -11.17
CA PHE A 679 -7.99 12.74 -11.62
C PHE A 679 -8.73 13.18 -12.89
N ALA A 680 -9.27 14.40 -12.90
CA ALA A 680 -10.02 14.92 -14.05
C ALA A 680 -9.17 14.97 -15.32
N VAL A 681 -7.94 15.50 -15.24
CA VAL A 681 -7.03 15.61 -16.38
C VAL A 681 -6.56 14.24 -16.86
N VAL A 682 -6.16 13.35 -15.96
CA VAL A 682 -5.68 12.00 -16.30
C VAL A 682 -6.82 11.19 -16.93
N LYS A 683 -8.02 11.23 -16.36
CA LYS A 683 -9.19 10.49 -16.87
C LYS A 683 -9.60 10.94 -18.27
N ILE A 684 -9.62 12.25 -18.52
CA ILE A 684 -10.12 12.79 -19.80
C ILE A 684 -9.08 12.70 -20.93
N THR A 685 -7.78 12.59 -20.60
CA THR A 685 -6.69 12.65 -21.58
C THR A 685 -6.81 11.59 -22.70
N PRO A 686 -6.93 10.28 -22.42
CA PRO A 686 -7.04 9.27 -23.49
C PRO A 686 -8.30 9.47 -24.35
N ILE A 687 -9.40 9.89 -23.73
CA ILE A 687 -10.66 10.19 -24.43
C ILE A 687 -10.48 11.37 -25.38
N ALA A 688 -9.74 12.40 -24.95
CA ALA A 688 -9.44 13.57 -25.77
C ALA A 688 -8.53 13.22 -26.95
N PHE A 689 -7.49 12.41 -26.76
CA PHE A 689 -6.64 11.96 -27.86
C PHE A 689 -7.40 11.15 -28.91
N ASP A 690 -8.28 10.24 -28.48
CA ASP A 690 -9.09 9.44 -29.40
C ASP A 690 -10.10 10.29 -30.21
N ASN A 691 -10.81 11.21 -29.54
CA ASN A 691 -11.91 11.96 -30.15
C ASN A 691 -11.49 13.25 -30.86
N ILE A 692 -10.58 14.02 -30.26
CA ILE A 692 -10.20 15.37 -30.72
C ILE A 692 -8.72 15.50 -31.10
N LYS A 693 -7.90 14.47 -30.85
CA LYS A 693 -6.50 14.36 -31.30
C LYS A 693 -5.68 15.59 -30.92
N TRP A 694 -5.00 16.21 -31.89
CA TRP A 694 -4.19 17.42 -31.69
C TRP A 694 -4.95 18.62 -31.13
N LYS A 695 -6.29 18.67 -31.25
CA LYS A 695 -7.10 19.75 -30.67
C LYS A 695 -7.10 19.71 -29.14
N THR A 696 -6.69 18.61 -28.52
CA THR A 696 -6.47 18.51 -27.07
C THR A 696 -5.52 19.60 -26.57
N PHE A 697 -4.44 19.88 -27.30
CA PHE A 697 -3.48 20.92 -26.94
C PHE A 697 -4.07 22.33 -27.00
N VAL A 698 -5.09 22.57 -27.83
CA VAL A 698 -5.80 23.87 -27.90
C VAL A 698 -6.52 24.16 -26.59
N ILE A 699 -7.13 23.15 -25.97
CA ILE A 699 -7.81 23.29 -24.67
C ILE A 699 -6.82 23.79 -23.62
N PHE A 700 -5.67 23.13 -23.51
CA PHE A 700 -4.64 23.54 -22.56
C PHE A 700 -4.01 24.89 -22.92
N ALA A 701 -3.85 25.23 -24.20
CA ALA A 701 -3.40 26.57 -24.60
C ALA A 701 -4.35 27.67 -24.10
N VAL A 702 -5.67 27.47 -24.27
CA VAL A 702 -6.70 28.41 -23.79
C VAL A 702 -6.70 28.51 -22.27
N LEU A 703 -6.58 27.39 -21.55
CA LEU A 703 -6.50 27.37 -20.09
C LEU A 703 -5.26 28.13 -19.59
N ASN A 704 -4.08 27.86 -20.16
CA ASN A 704 -2.85 28.58 -19.83
C ASN A 704 -2.96 30.08 -20.14
N ALA A 705 -3.63 30.47 -21.24
CA ALA A 705 -3.93 31.86 -21.54
C ALA A 705 -4.85 32.50 -20.49
N ALA A 706 -5.85 31.77 -19.98
CA ALA A 706 -6.76 32.23 -18.94
C ALA A 706 -6.10 32.36 -17.55
N PHE A 707 -5.04 31.59 -17.28
CA PHE A 707 -4.30 31.72 -16.03
C PHE A 707 -3.48 33.01 -15.93
N ILE A 708 -3.09 33.61 -17.06
CA ILE A 708 -2.38 34.90 -17.09
C ILE A 708 -3.20 36.02 -16.44
N PRO A 709 -4.44 36.34 -16.88
CA PRO A 709 -5.25 37.35 -16.21
C PRO A 709 -5.64 36.92 -14.78
N MET A 710 -5.89 35.63 -14.54
CA MET A 710 -6.17 35.14 -13.18
C MET A 710 -5.04 35.51 -12.20
N VAL A 711 -3.79 35.22 -12.54
CA VAL A 711 -2.64 35.56 -11.71
C VAL A 711 -2.44 37.08 -11.66
N TYR A 712 -2.63 37.77 -12.78
CA TYR A 712 -2.43 39.21 -12.85
C TYR A 712 -3.39 39.99 -11.93
N PHE A 713 -4.67 39.64 -11.90
CA PHE A 713 -5.68 40.40 -11.16
C PHE A 713 -5.83 39.99 -9.69
N PHE A 714 -5.62 38.72 -9.35
CA PHE A 714 -6.03 38.18 -8.05
C PHE A 714 -4.88 37.83 -7.10
N TYR A 715 -3.68 37.57 -7.62
CA TYR A 715 -2.57 37.01 -6.84
C TYR A 715 -1.66 38.12 -6.32
N PRO A 716 -1.61 38.37 -5.00
CA PRO A 716 -0.64 39.30 -4.43
C PRO A 716 0.79 38.75 -4.55
N GLU A 717 1.76 39.66 -4.68
CA GLU A 717 3.18 39.30 -4.60
C GLU A 717 3.60 39.10 -3.14
N THR A 718 4.17 37.94 -2.84
CA THR A 718 4.57 37.51 -1.50
C THR A 718 6.07 37.63 -1.25
N LYS A 719 6.87 37.94 -2.29
CA LYS A 719 8.32 38.04 -2.18
C LYS A 719 8.77 39.03 -1.10
N GLY A 720 9.48 38.49 -0.11
CA GLY A 720 10.19 39.25 0.94
C GLY A 720 9.28 39.77 2.05
N LEU A 721 8.07 39.22 2.19
CA LEU A 721 7.18 39.52 3.31
C LEU A 721 7.52 38.65 4.52
N GLU A 722 7.42 39.22 5.71
CA GLU A 722 7.53 38.47 6.97
C GLU A 722 6.18 37.82 7.32
N LEU A 723 6.16 36.85 8.23
CA LEU A 723 4.93 36.10 8.58
C LEU A 723 3.86 37.03 9.16
N GLU A 724 4.31 38.08 9.84
CA GLU A 724 3.55 39.12 10.51
C GLU A 724 2.92 40.11 9.50
N ASP A 725 3.45 40.21 8.28
CA ASP A 725 2.89 41.03 7.19
C ASP A 725 1.75 40.31 6.43
N ILE A 726 1.62 38.98 6.55
CA ILE A 726 0.65 38.15 5.81
C ILE A 726 -0.82 38.51 6.12
N PRO A 727 -1.22 38.85 7.35
CA PRO A 727 -2.57 39.33 7.63
C PRO A 727 -2.94 40.56 6.81
N LEU A 728 -1.99 41.49 6.63
CA LEU A 728 -2.18 42.76 5.92
C LEU A 728 -2.42 42.59 4.41
N LEU A 729 -2.02 41.45 3.81
CA LEU A 729 -2.17 41.19 2.38
C LEU A 729 -3.62 41.30 1.87
N PHE A 730 -4.58 41.06 2.76
CA PHE A 730 -6.00 40.96 2.42
C PHE A 730 -6.88 42.02 3.12
N THR A 731 -6.31 42.96 3.88
CA THR A 731 -7.11 43.95 4.64
C THR A 731 -7.84 44.96 3.74
N LYS A 732 -7.29 45.29 2.56
CA LYS A 732 -7.82 46.33 1.64
C LYS A 732 -9.22 46.08 1.04
N GLY A 733 -9.88 44.94 1.30
CA GLY A 733 -11.25 44.73 0.81
C GLY A 733 -11.35 44.44 -0.71
N GLY A 734 -12.52 44.01 -1.17
CA GLY A 734 -12.85 43.91 -2.60
C GLY A 734 -12.39 42.63 -3.32
N ILE A 735 -12.89 42.44 -4.54
CA ILE A 735 -12.72 41.21 -5.34
C ILE A 735 -11.24 40.92 -5.65
N THR A 736 -10.45 41.95 -5.95
CA THR A 736 -9.01 41.85 -6.24
C THR A 736 -8.12 42.23 -5.05
N GLY A 737 -8.67 42.71 -3.93
CA GLY A 737 -7.88 43.09 -2.75
C GLY A 737 -6.86 44.20 -2.95
N GLY A 738 -7.03 45.05 -3.95
CA GLY A 738 -6.04 46.05 -4.33
C GLY A 738 -4.83 45.51 -5.12
N VAL A 739 -4.80 44.21 -5.48
CA VAL A 739 -3.72 43.63 -6.30
C VAL A 739 -3.62 44.33 -7.66
N TYR A 740 -4.77 44.59 -8.29
CA TYR A 740 -4.82 45.28 -9.58
C TYR A 740 -4.34 46.75 -9.52
N SER A 741 -4.69 47.46 -8.44
CA SER A 741 -4.31 48.87 -8.25
C SER A 741 -2.85 49.04 -7.80
N SER A 742 -2.25 47.99 -7.24
CA SER A 742 -0.88 48.03 -6.73
C SER A 742 0.15 47.72 -7.82
N LYS A 743 1.22 48.53 -7.88
CA LYS A 743 2.34 48.30 -8.83
C LYS A 743 2.96 46.91 -8.59
N GLY A 744 2.90 46.06 -9.61
CA GLY A 744 3.44 44.69 -9.54
C GLY A 744 2.65 43.72 -8.64
N GLY A 745 1.43 44.08 -8.20
CA GLY A 745 0.63 43.24 -7.31
C GLY A 745 1.09 43.27 -5.83
N ARG A 746 1.95 44.22 -5.44
CA ARG A 746 2.39 44.39 -4.05
C ARG A 746 1.34 45.18 -3.25
N THR A 747 0.49 44.47 -2.52
CA THR A 747 -0.54 45.10 -1.67
C THR A 747 0.03 45.61 -0.35
N VAL A 748 1.12 44.99 0.12
CA VAL A 748 1.85 45.23 1.38
C VAL A 748 3.34 45.39 1.08
N MET A 749 4.00 46.27 1.84
CA MET A 749 5.47 46.42 1.79
C MET A 749 6.14 45.55 2.87
N PRO A 750 7.33 44.97 2.60
CA PRO A 750 8.09 44.25 3.63
C PRO A 750 8.29 45.08 4.91
N GLY A 751 7.99 44.49 6.07
CA GLY A 751 8.12 45.14 7.38
C GLY A 751 7.05 46.19 7.67
N GLN A 752 5.92 46.17 6.96
CA GLN A 752 4.82 47.11 7.17
C GLN A 752 4.17 46.92 8.54
N HIS A 753 4.05 45.69 9.04
CA HIS A 753 3.55 45.43 10.39
C HIS A 753 4.40 46.16 11.45
N ALA A 754 5.73 46.12 11.35
CA ALA A 754 6.63 46.79 12.31
C ALA A 754 6.51 48.31 12.26
N GLN A 755 6.16 48.88 11.10
CA GLN A 755 5.84 50.29 10.97
C GLN A 755 4.48 50.61 11.62
N GLU A 756 3.45 49.80 11.39
CA GLU A 756 2.12 49.99 11.98
C GLU A 756 2.15 49.83 13.52
N THR A 757 2.86 48.83 14.05
CA THR A 757 3.02 48.63 15.51
C THR A 757 3.74 49.81 16.16
N ARG A 758 4.84 50.30 15.58
CA ARG A 758 5.56 51.49 16.10
C ARG A 758 4.73 52.77 16.05
N VAL A 759 3.83 52.89 15.07
CA VAL A 759 2.89 54.01 14.98
C VAL A 759 1.83 53.87 16.07
N ASN A 760 1.27 52.69 16.27
CA ASN A 760 0.28 52.44 17.33
C ASN A 760 0.86 52.68 18.73
N GLU A 761 2.07 52.21 19.02
CA GLU A 761 2.76 52.49 20.31
C GLU A 761 2.97 54.00 20.53
N LYS A 762 3.31 54.76 19.47
CA LYS A 762 3.41 56.22 19.54
C LYS A 762 2.06 56.88 19.76
N VAL A 763 1.00 56.39 19.13
CA VAL A 763 -0.36 56.92 19.30
C VAL A 763 -0.86 56.62 20.71
N GLU A 764 -0.68 55.41 21.22
CA GLU A 764 -1.02 55.05 22.61
C GLU A 764 -0.23 55.88 23.62
N GLY A 765 1.08 56.07 23.41
CA GLY A 765 1.90 56.94 24.26
C GLY A 765 1.46 58.41 24.22
N VAL A 766 0.98 58.91 23.08
CA VAL A 766 0.41 60.26 22.96
C VAL A 766 -0.97 60.36 23.61
N VAL A 767 -1.83 59.35 23.46
CA VAL A 767 -3.13 59.29 24.12
C VAL A 767 -2.95 59.26 25.64
N GLN A 768 -2.02 58.47 26.14
CA GLN A 768 -1.69 58.38 27.56
C GLN A 768 -1.09 59.69 28.10
N GLN A 769 -0.27 60.40 27.31
CA GLN A 769 0.19 61.75 27.66
C GLN A 769 -0.92 62.80 27.67
N VAL A 770 -1.96 62.65 26.84
CA VAL A 770 -3.12 63.55 26.84
C VAL A 770 -4.05 63.25 28.02
N GLU A 771 -4.22 61.98 28.38
CA GLU A 771 -4.99 61.56 29.56
C GLU A 771 -4.29 61.91 30.88
N ASP A 772 -2.95 61.89 30.96
CA ASP A 772 -2.20 62.31 32.14
C ASP A 772 -2.17 63.84 32.33
N VAL A 773 -2.57 64.63 31.32
CA VAL A 773 -2.60 66.11 31.34
C VAL A 773 -4.03 66.65 31.51
N SER A 774 -5.05 65.79 31.44
CA SER A 774 -6.46 66.09 31.74
C SER A 774 -6.83 65.69 33.17
#